data_AF-A0A016RR15-F1
#
_entry.id   AF-A0A016RR15-F1
#
_cell.length_a   1.000
_cell.length_b   1.000
_cell.length_c   1.000
_cell.angle_alpha   90.00
_cell.angle_beta   90.00
_cell.angle_gamma   90.00
#
_symmetry.space_group_name_H-M   'P 1'
#
loop_
_entity.id
_entity.type
_entity.pdbx_description
1 polymer ?
#
loop_
_entity_poly.entity_id
_entity_poly.type
_entity_poly.pdbx_seq_one_letter_code
_entity_poly.pdbx_strand_id
1 'polypeptide(L)'
;MWIEVRRACEAVQNFTDIEDAAACAELIKEIEKYKWRLQNILKNQGKSPVERAKLKANAEIPIDGVKVTVDQSVCDETIIISDIFNLNEMDALELVLSGESQKIHFDCLNRGLIAVVCYYDVHRLLAVLLRTMLQWDKESMHESLRGFIEQNFVQRTMFQHLLQLQASFNVTSEFHMLSQPHVNGLGGPRHQNLLRNVIEEIRENGAEALYSLCEWGAEHANEFLTDIFPILKGVPLAEKFASHHLSAWICLVKLTSSNVLSQTTTAASVLSNLVKEIRNETVWSDQSVCGTVQLACAIALRALAVSPADHLNITNVEVDVDKVVDRAIKNLAMVFIRHGVIRCDSFKMCCTHVRVVDMMLKQLIALFPAKLMEIERNSEDELVWVDEMAEKGQQATPALHYENLLRCISDLYQIVDDPKASVALKECITELSMAYSSSGSMELCRFMERARLSHHVVHAVAYLDMLCAVCRTRQVAAFIFDIFARVPAHDDNNVGWDHVMSALRSYERLFRERTGTISMFGHTLSAQQPKAVIPPRELIGLITWVNLARTMVDLDDDAAEVFLEERQWAVLDAALGVVSAPVPLPLKGALLRLVAALAKREASALRIWNSLNAHGLCTFAENGTLQGLQRELDERECAEEMFDTSLGFVHLLRSLLSHSHITIPEFAAPYLQYLTKSIVSQMASRSYKDIGQFLTEILLNTP
;
A
#
# COMPACT_ATOMS: atom_id res chain seq x y z
N MET A 1 -26.06 -27.69 6.75
CA MET A 1 -25.23 -26.59 7.27
C MET A 1 -24.45 -25.85 6.17
N TRP A 2 -23.62 -26.53 5.36
CA TRP A 2 -22.75 -25.87 4.36
C TRP A 2 -23.46 -25.53 3.05
N ILE A 3 -24.20 -26.49 2.47
CA ILE A 3 -24.89 -26.30 1.18
C ILE A 3 -25.92 -25.17 1.25
N GLU A 4 -26.67 -25.10 2.34
CA GLU A 4 -27.71 -24.10 2.56
C GLU A 4 -27.15 -22.68 2.67
N VAL A 5 -26.10 -22.49 3.46
CA VAL A 5 -25.45 -21.17 3.60
C VAL A 5 -24.81 -20.74 2.28
N ARG A 6 -24.24 -21.68 1.52
CA ARG A 6 -23.71 -21.39 0.19
C ARG A 6 -24.79 -20.86 -0.75
N ARG A 7 -25.96 -21.52 -0.81
CA ARG A 7 -27.11 -21.05 -1.61
C ARG A 7 -27.60 -19.67 -1.16
N ALA A 8 -27.68 -19.42 0.15
CA ALA A 8 -28.07 -18.12 0.68
C ALA A 8 -27.05 -17.02 0.29
N CYS A 9 -25.75 -17.32 0.38
CA CYS A 9 -24.68 -16.42 -0.07
C CYS A 9 -24.78 -16.10 -1.55
N GLU A 10 -24.97 -17.11 -2.41
CA GLU A 10 -25.17 -16.92 -3.85
C GLU A 10 -26.43 -16.08 -4.13
N ALA A 11 -27.51 -16.27 -3.38
CA ALA A 11 -28.74 -15.47 -3.53
C ALA A 11 -28.51 -13.98 -3.20
N VAL A 12 -27.81 -13.68 -2.09
CA VAL A 12 -27.49 -12.30 -1.68
C VAL A 12 -26.49 -11.64 -2.62
N GLN A 13 -25.45 -12.35 -3.06
CA GLN A 13 -24.44 -11.78 -3.95
C GLN A 13 -24.99 -11.45 -5.34
N ASN A 14 -26.00 -12.19 -5.80
CA ASN A 14 -26.64 -11.97 -7.10
C ASN A 14 -27.89 -11.07 -6.99
N PHE A 15 -28.23 -10.58 -5.81
CA PHE A 15 -29.42 -9.75 -5.62
C PHE A 15 -29.19 -8.32 -6.14
N THR A 16 -29.98 -7.92 -7.14
CA THR A 16 -29.90 -6.58 -7.76
C THR A 16 -31.12 -5.71 -7.50
N ASP A 17 -32.24 -6.30 -7.08
CA ASP A 17 -33.54 -5.63 -6.99
C ASP A 17 -33.76 -4.98 -5.61
N ILE A 18 -32.76 -4.22 -5.13
CA ILE A 18 -32.74 -3.61 -3.78
C ILE A 18 -33.81 -2.53 -3.56
N GLU A 19 -34.41 -2.03 -4.64
CA GLU A 19 -35.49 -1.05 -4.64
C GLU A 19 -36.89 -1.71 -4.67
N ASP A 20 -37.00 -2.98 -5.10
CA ASP A 20 -38.29 -3.65 -5.26
C ASP A 20 -38.79 -4.25 -3.93
N ALA A 21 -39.98 -3.82 -3.51
CA ALA A 21 -40.55 -4.21 -2.23
C ALA A 21 -40.82 -5.71 -2.10
N ALA A 22 -41.28 -6.37 -3.18
CA ALA A 22 -41.63 -7.79 -3.16
C ALA A 22 -40.37 -8.67 -3.15
N ALA A 23 -39.39 -8.33 -4.00
CA ALA A 23 -38.09 -8.98 -4.04
C ALA A 23 -37.36 -8.84 -2.70
N CYS A 24 -37.36 -7.64 -2.11
CA CYS A 24 -36.83 -7.41 -0.77
C CYS A 24 -37.52 -8.25 0.31
N ALA A 25 -38.86 -8.39 0.26
CA ALA A 25 -39.59 -9.20 1.22
C ALA A 25 -39.24 -10.70 1.13
N GLU A 26 -39.08 -11.24 -0.07
CA GLU A 26 -38.64 -12.63 -0.26
C GLU A 26 -37.19 -12.83 0.21
N LEU A 27 -36.31 -11.88 -0.09
CA LEU A 27 -34.93 -11.91 0.38
C LEU A 27 -34.85 -11.89 1.91
N ILE A 28 -35.64 -11.04 2.59
CA ILE A 28 -35.69 -10.99 4.06
C ILE A 28 -36.08 -12.37 4.61
N LYS A 29 -37.09 -13.04 4.04
CA LYS A 29 -37.48 -14.40 4.47
C LYS A 29 -36.35 -15.40 4.33
N GLU A 30 -35.53 -15.28 3.28
CA GLU A 30 -34.37 -16.15 3.09
C GLU A 30 -33.28 -15.88 4.13
N ILE A 31 -32.96 -14.60 4.39
CA ILE A 31 -31.92 -14.19 5.35
C ILE A 31 -32.32 -14.51 6.79
N GLU A 32 -33.59 -14.36 7.16
CA GLU A 32 -34.09 -14.59 8.52
C GLU A 32 -33.77 -16.00 9.02
N LYS A 33 -33.74 -17.00 8.13
CA LYS A 33 -33.34 -18.39 8.44
C LYS A 33 -31.95 -18.50 9.06
N TYR A 34 -31.04 -17.60 8.69
CA TYR A 34 -29.64 -17.61 9.12
C TYR A 34 -29.29 -16.47 10.09
N LYS A 35 -30.26 -15.65 10.48
CA LYS A 35 -30.08 -14.46 11.32
C LYS A 35 -29.23 -14.71 12.57
N TRP A 36 -29.53 -15.76 13.34
CA TRP A 36 -28.75 -16.07 14.55
C TRP A 36 -27.28 -16.34 14.22
N ARG A 37 -27.01 -17.06 13.12
CA ARG A 37 -25.65 -17.41 12.69
C ARG A 37 -24.89 -16.19 12.17
N LEU A 38 -25.57 -15.29 11.45
CA LEU A 38 -25.01 -14.01 11.02
C LEU A 38 -24.68 -13.11 12.22
N GLN A 39 -25.50 -13.11 13.27
CA GLN A 39 -25.24 -12.40 14.53
C GLN A 39 -24.12 -13.02 15.37
N ASN A 40 -23.75 -14.27 15.09
CA ASN A 40 -22.86 -15.06 15.93
C ASN A 40 -21.83 -15.81 15.07
N ILE A 41 -21.25 -15.16 14.07
CA ILE A 41 -20.20 -15.74 13.19
C ILE A 41 -19.10 -16.38 14.07
N LEU A 42 -18.65 -17.57 13.70
CA LEU A 42 -17.73 -18.45 14.46
C LEU A 42 -18.29 -19.09 15.74
N LYS A 43 -19.55 -18.86 16.11
CA LYS A 43 -20.23 -19.57 17.20
C LYS A 43 -21.22 -20.59 16.66
N ASN A 44 -21.45 -21.64 17.44
CA ASN A 44 -22.39 -22.72 17.14
C ASN A 44 -23.41 -22.87 18.26
N GLN A 45 -24.59 -23.42 17.97
CA GLN A 45 -25.68 -23.60 18.95
C GLN A 45 -25.38 -24.67 20.01
N GLY A 46 -24.22 -25.35 19.92
CA GLY A 46 -23.78 -26.36 20.86
C GLY A 46 -24.19 -27.78 20.46
N LYS A 47 -23.68 -28.74 21.23
CA LYS A 47 -23.96 -30.16 21.08
C LYS A 47 -25.34 -30.55 21.62
N SER A 48 -25.91 -31.61 21.05
CA SER A 48 -27.24 -32.15 21.36
C SER A 48 -27.12 -33.61 21.79
N PRO A 49 -27.20 -33.92 23.09
CA PRO A 49 -27.14 -35.31 23.58
C PRO A 49 -28.21 -36.21 22.95
N VAL A 50 -29.35 -35.62 22.60
CA VAL A 50 -30.48 -36.32 21.96
C VAL A 50 -30.12 -36.73 20.53
N GLU A 51 -29.48 -35.85 19.75
CA GLU A 51 -29.07 -36.16 18.38
C GLU A 51 -27.83 -37.03 18.34
N ARG A 52 -26.92 -36.86 19.30
CA ARG A 52 -25.80 -37.77 19.51
C ARG A 52 -26.24 -39.21 19.76
N ALA A 53 -27.32 -39.40 20.52
CA ALA A 53 -27.87 -40.73 20.75
C ALA A 53 -28.47 -41.39 19.49
N LYS A 54 -28.81 -40.59 18.46
CA LYS A 54 -29.30 -41.08 17.15
C LYS A 54 -28.16 -41.52 16.22
N LEU A 55 -26.95 -41.01 16.40
CA LEU A 55 -25.76 -41.40 15.63
C LEU A 55 -25.29 -42.80 16.03
N LYS A 56 -25.79 -43.81 15.30
CA LYS A 56 -25.38 -45.21 15.45
C LYS A 56 -25.08 -45.79 14.08
N ALA A 57 -24.08 -46.66 13.99
CA ALA A 57 -23.78 -47.36 12.76
C ALA A 57 -25.01 -48.11 12.23
N ASN A 58 -25.23 -48.03 10.92
CA ASN A 58 -26.36 -48.57 10.17
C ASN A 58 -27.73 -47.95 10.51
N ALA A 59 -27.77 -46.83 11.24
CA ALA A 59 -29.00 -46.06 11.40
C ALA A 59 -29.34 -45.29 10.12
N GLU A 60 -30.62 -45.24 9.77
CA GLU A 60 -31.13 -44.31 8.75
C GLU A 60 -31.40 -42.95 9.41
N ILE A 61 -30.60 -41.95 9.06
CA ILE A 61 -30.74 -40.59 9.58
C ILE A 61 -31.37 -39.73 8.47
N PRO A 62 -32.51 -39.05 8.74
CA PRO A 62 -33.09 -38.11 7.80
C PRO A 62 -32.28 -36.81 7.77
N ILE A 63 -31.77 -36.44 6.60
CA ILE A 63 -31.06 -35.18 6.33
C ILE A 63 -31.78 -34.53 5.14
N ASP A 64 -32.33 -33.34 5.33
CA ASP A 64 -33.08 -32.58 4.31
C ASP A 64 -34.16 -33.41 3.58
N GLY A 65 -34.84 -34.28 4.32
CA GLY A 65 -35.91 -35.13 3.79
C GLY A 65 -35.43 -36.42 3.09
N VAL A 66 -34.12 -36.63 2.97
CA VAL A 66 -33.52 -37.86 2.43
C VAL A 66 -32.98 -38.71 3.57
N LYS A 67 -33.28 -40.01 3.55
CA LYS A 67 -32.72 -40.95 4.53
C LYS A 67 -31.34 -41.42 4.08
N VAL A 68 -30.32 -41.15 4.89
CA VAL A 68 -28.94 -41.57 4.66
C VAL A 68 -28.56 -42.64 5.68
N THR A 69 -28.01 -43.77 5.20
CA THR A 69 -27.45 -44.81 6.09
C THR A 69 -26.01 -44.45 6.41
N VAL A 70 -25.68 -44.33 7.69
CA VAL A 70 -24.33 -43.95 8.14
C VAL A 70 -23.54 -45.15 8.65
N ASP A 71 -22.27 -45.26 8.25
CA ASP A 71 -21.36 -46.29 8.76
C ASP A 71 -20.65 -45.82 10.04
N GLN A 72 -19.91 -46.74 10.69
CA GLN A 72 -19.20 -46.42 11.93
C GLN A 72 -18.15 -45.32 11.75
N SER A 73 -17.47 -45.29 10.59
CA SER A 73 -16.41 -44.32 10.32
C SER A 73 -16.96 -42.90 10.15
N VAL A 74 -18.15 -42.76 9.52
CA VAL A 74 -18.88 -41.50 9.45
C VAL A 74 -19.37 -41.07 10.82
N CYS A 75 -19.86 -42.00 11.66
CA CYS A 75 -20.24 -41.69 13.04
C CYS A 75 -19.05 -41.17 13.87
N ASP A 76 -17.90 -41.82 13.77
CA ASP A 76 -16.69 -41.44 14.52
C ASP A 76 -16.19 -40.05 14.11
N GLU A 77 -16.12 -39.77 12.80
CA GLU A 77 -15.73 -38.44 12.31
C GLU A 77 -16.75 -37.35 12.67
N THR A 78 -18.05 -37.66 12.60
CA THR A 78 -19.11 -36.74 13.01
C THR A 78 -18.97 -36.35 14.47
N ILE A 79 -18.66 -37.32 15.33
CA ILE A 79 -18.40 -37.09 16.76
C ILE A 79 -17.18 -36.19 16.95
N ILE A 80 -16.08 -36.44 16.23
CA ILE A 80 -14.86 -35.61 16.31
C ILE A 80 -15.16 -34.17 15.91
N ILE A 81 -15.84 -33.96 14.77
CA ILE A 81 -16.22 -32.62 14.26
C ILE A 81 -17.18 -31.91 15.23
N SER A 82 -18.16 -32.64 15.77
CA SER A 82 -19.09 -32.11 16.78
C SER A 82 -18.36 -31.68 18.04
N ASP A 83 -17.41 -32.48 18.54
CA ASP A 83 -16.70 -32.19 19.78
C ASP A 83 -15.72 -31.03 19.65
N ILE A 84 -14.96 -30.97 18.55
CA ILE A 84 -13.97 -29.91 18.37
C ILE A 84 -14.59 -28.53 18.15
N PHE A 85 -15.65 -28.46 17.34
CA PHE A 85 -16.31 -27.19 17.03
C PHE A 85 -17.50 -26.88 17.95
N ASN A 86 -17.78 -27.76 18.93
CA ASN A 86 -18.98 -27.68 19.77
C ASN A 86 -20.26 -27.50 18.90
N LEU A 87 -20.38 -28.36 17.89
CA LEU A 87 -21.40 -28.30 16.86
C LEU A 87 -22.49 -29.35 17.10
N ASN A 88 -23.71 -29.03 16.71
CA ASN A 88 -24.82 -29.97 16.70
C ASN A 88 -24.46 -31.22 15.87
N GLU A 89 -24.86 -32.40 16.34
CA GLU A 89 -24.53 -33.67 15.70
C GLU A 89 -25.08 -33.83 14.28
N MET A 90 -26.23 -33.24 13.95
CA MET A 90 -26.80 -33.26 12.60
C MET A 90 -26.05 -32.31 11.66
N ASP A 91 -25.64 -31.14 12.15
CA ASP A 91 -24.80 -30.20 11.40
C ASP A 91 -23.41 -30.79 11.14
N ALA A 92 -22.82 -31.44 12.15
CA ALA A 92 -21.54 -32.14 12.00
C ALA A 92 -21.63 -33.29 11.00
N LEU A 93 -22.74 -34.03 11.00
CA LEU A 93 -22.98 -35.10 10.03
C LEU A 93 -23.10 -34.55 8.60
N GLU A 94 -23.84 -33.46 8.40
CA GLU A 94 -23.95 -32.82 7.08
C GLU A 94 -22.61 -32.31 6.57
N LEU A 95 -21.72 -31.81 7.43
CA LEU A 95 -20.35 -31.42 7.05
C LEU A 95 -19.51 -32.62 6.60
N VAL A 96 -19.58 -33.75 7.32
CA VAL A 96 -18.84 -34.98 6.95
C VAL A 96 -19.35 -35.52 5.61
N LEU A 97 -20.66 -35.54 5.40
CA LEU A 97 -21.26 -35.96 4.12
C LEU A 97 -20.94 -34.98 2.98
N SER A 98 -20.90 -33.68 3.28
CA SER A 98 -20.42 -32.67 2.33
C SER A 98 -18.97 -32.93 1.95
N GLY A 99 -18.11 -33.23 2.93
CA GLY A 99 -16.72 -33.62 2.70
C GLY A 99 -16.56 -34.84 1.79
N GLU A 100 -17.41 -35.86 1.94
CA GLU A 100 -17.42 -37.02 1.04
C GLU A 100 -17.85 -36.61 -0.38
N SER A 101 -18.90 -35.79 -0.50
CA SER A 101 -19.37 -35.31 -1.81
C SER A 101 -18.34 -34.47 -2.56
N GLN A 102 -17.55 -33.68 -1.83
CA GLN A 102 -16.55 -32.76 -2.39
C GLN A 102 -15.20 -33.44 -2.66
N LYS A 103 -15.01 -34.70 -2.26
CA LYS A 103 -13.75 -35.44 -2.39
C LYS A 103 -13.19 -35.48 -3.81
N ILE A 104 -14.07 -35.44 -4.82
CA ILE A 104 -13.69 -35.36 -6.23
C ILE A 104 -12.93 -34.08 -6.61
N HIS A 105 -13.06 -33.00 -5.82
CA HIS A 105 -12.39 -31.72 -6.04
C HIS A 105 -11.10 -31.57 -5.24
N PHE A 106 -10.79 -32.53 -4.35
CA PHE A 106 -9.66 -32.45 -3.44
C PHE A 106 -8.81 -33.73 -3.51
N ASP A 107 -7.80 -33.70 -4.38
CA ASP A 107 -6.85 -34.81 -4.50
C ASP A 107 -6.15 -35.09 -3.16
N CYS A 108 -6.15 -36.37 -2.77
CA CYS A 108 -5.44 -36.89 -1.60
C CYS A 108 -5.88 -36.33 -0.24
N LEU A 109 -7.06 -35.70 -0.13
CA LEU A 109 -7.66 -35.36 1.16
C LEU A 109 -8.74 -36.38 1.53
N ASN A 110 -8.81 -36.72 2.82
CA ASN A 110 -9.90 -37.53 3.34
C ASN A 110 -11.12 -36.62 3.64
N ARG A 111 -12.32 -37.23 3.73
CA ARG A 111 -13.56 -36.49 3.94
C ARG A 111 -13.58 -35.67 5.23
N GLY A 112 -12.94 -36.14 6.31
CA GLY A 112 -12.85 -35.43 7.58
C GLY A 112 -12.07 -34.11 7.47
N LEU A 113 -10.93 -34.12 6.77
CA LEU A 113 -10.15 -32.90 6.49
C LEU A 113 -10.96 -31.93 5.61
N ILE A 114 -11.66 -32.45 4.59
CA ILE A 114 -12.53 -31.62 3.76
C ILE A 114 -13.69 -31.05 4.60
N ALA A 115 -14.25 -31.81 5.54
CA ALA A 115 -15.30 -31.32 6.45
C ALA A 115 -14.80 -30.17 7.34
N VAL A 116 -13.54 -30.21 7.80
CA VAL A 116 -12.90 -29.08 8.50
C VAL A 116 -12.83 -27.84 7.61
N VAL A 117 -12.44 -28.00 6.34
CA VAL A 117 -12.44 -26.88 5.37
C VAL A 117 -13.85 -26.34 5.18
N CYS A 118 -14.84 -27.22 4.93
CA CYS A 118 -16.24 -26.83 4.77
C CYS A 118 -16.75 -26.08 6.00
N TYR A 119 -16.40 -26.49 7.22
CA TYR A 119 -16.79 -25.79 8.45
C TYR A 119 -16.33 -24.32 8.44
N TYR A 120 -15.04 -24.08 8.17
CA TYR A 120 -14.53 -22.70 8.08
C TYR A 120 -15.15 -21.96 6.90
N ASP A 121 -15.34 -22.63 5.76
CA ASP A 121 -16.00 -22.03 4.61
C ASP A 121 -17.45 -21.60 4.92
N VAL A 122 -18.17 -22.30 5.80
CA VAL A 122 -19.49 -21.82 6.26
C VAL A 122 -19.38 -20.46 6.94
N HIS A 123 -18.43 -20.28 7.86
CA HIS A 123 -18.24 -19.01 8.55
C HIS A 123 -17.72 -17.92 7.61
N ARG A 124 -16.93 -18.30 6.62
CA ARG A 124 -16.50 -17.39 5.55
C ARG A 124 -17.70 -16.89 4.76
N LEU A 125 -18.58 -17.77 4.32
CA LEU A 125 -19.81 -17.42 3.59
C LEU A 125 -20.75 -16.56 4.43
N LEU A 126 -20.89 -16.83 5.74
CA LEU A 126 -21.66 -15.98 6.66
C LEU A 126 -21.05 -14.58 6.79
N ALA A 127 -19.72 -14.47 6.86
CA ALA A 127 -19.03 -13.18 6.89
C ALA A 127 -19.19 -12.42 5.57
N VAL A 128 -19.09 -13.12 4.42
CA VAL A 128 -19.34 -12.54 3.08
C VAL A 128 -20.78 -12.03 2.98
N LEU A 129 -21.76 -12.82 3.41
CA LEU A 129 -23.18 -12.44 3.47
C LEU A 129 -23.39 -11.13 4.24
N LEU A 130 -22.92 -11.08 5.49
CA LEU A 130 -23.05 -9.90 6.33
C LEU A 130 -22.36 -8.69 5.71
N ARG A 131 -21.13 -8.86 5.20
CA ARG A 131 -20.38 -7.80 4.53
C ARG A 131 -21.13 -7.27 3.31
N THR A 132 -21.61 -8.14 2.43
CA THR A 132 -22.33 -7.75 1.21
C THR A 132 -23.60 -6.97 1.54
N MET A 133 -24.39 -7.42 2.52
CA MET A 133 -25.59 -6.71 2.95
C MET A 133 -25.28 -5.31 3.49
N LEU A 134 -24.19 -5.16 4.25
CA LEU A 134 -23.77 -3.87 4.80
C LEU A 134 -23.06 -2.97 3.77
N GLN A 135 -22.67 -3.50 2.62
CA GLN A 135 -22.05 -2.71 1.54
C GLN A 135 -23.07 -2.19 0.51
N TRP A 136 -24.32 -2.65 0.57
CA TRP A 136 -25.37 -2.09 -0.26
C TRP A 136 -25.60 -0.62 0.05
N ASP A 137 -25.92 0.15 -0.99
CA ASP A 137 -26.23 1.55 -0.84
C ASP A 137 -27.52 1.72 -0.01
N LYS A 138 -27.36 2.41 1.12
CA LYS A 138 -28.42 2.62 2.10
C LYS A 138 -29.50 3.58 1.59
N GLU A 139 -29.17 4.46 0.65
CA GLU A 139 -30.09 5.49 0.15
C GLU A 139 -31.07 4.95 -0.91
N SER A 140 -30.59 4.08 -1.81
CA SER A 140 -31.45 3.41 -2.80
C SER A 140 -32.24 2.23 -2.24
N MET A 141 -31.85 1.66 -1.11
CA MET A 141 -32.49 0.46 -0.56
C MET A 141 -33.94 0.69 -0.10
N HIS A 142 -34.83 -0.26 -0.44
CA HIS A 142 -36.22 -0.26 0.03
C HIS A 142 -36.31 -0.31 1.57
N GLU A 143 -37.23 0.49 2.14
CA GLU A 143 -37.35 0.74 3.59
C GLU A 143 -37.46 -0.54 4.42
N SER A 144 -38.16 -1.57 3.94
CA SER A 144 -38.33 -2.83 4.66
C SER A 144 -37.01 -3.60 4.85
N LEU A 145 -36.16 -3.64 3.81
CA LEU A 145 -34.87 -4.31 3.87
C LEU A 145 -33.89 -3.50 4.72
N ARG A 146 -33.89 -2.18 4.55
CA ARG A 146 -33.10 -1.27 5.38
C ARG A 146 -33.45 -1.41 6.87
N GLY A 147 -34.73 -1.34 7.20
CA GLY A 147 -35.22 -1.49 8.58
C GLY A 147 -34.87 -2.87 9.16
N PHE A 148 -34.96 -3.93 8.35
CA PHE A 148 -34.53 -5.27 8.76
C PHE A 148 -33.02 -5.31 9.09
N ILE A 149 -32.16 -4.73 8.25
CA ILE A 149 -30.71 -4.71 8.48
C ILE A 149 -30.38 -3.89 9.73
N GLU A 150 -30.93 -2.68 9.86
CA GLU A 150 -30.72 -1.78 11.00
C GLU A 150 -31.13 -2.46 12.32
N GLN A 151 -32.31 -3.08 12.35
CA GLN A 151 -32.84 -3.70 13.57
C GLN A 151 -32.07 -4.96 13.99
N ASN A 152 -31.49 -5.72 13.06
CA ASN A 152 -30.94 -7.04 13.35
C ASN A 152 -29.41 -7.10 13.36
N PHE A 153 -28.74 -6.25 12.59
CA PHE A 153 -27.28 -6.31 12.44
C PHE A 153 -26.57 -5.02 12.87
N VAL A 154 -27.27 -3.88 12.90
CA VAL A 154 -26.69 -2.59 13.32
C VAL A 154 -26.84 -2.38 14.83
N GLN A 155 -26.11 -3.18 15.61
CA GLN A 155 -26.20 -3.19 17.07
C GLN A 155 -24.82 -3.21 17.74
N ARG A 156 -24.73 -2.68 18.97
CA ARG A 156 -23.51 -2.73 19.80
C ARG A 156 -22.99 -4.14 20.04
N THR A 157 -23.88 -5.11 20.23
CA THR A 157 -23.51 -6.52 20.43
C THR A 157 -22.83 -7.13 19.19
N MET A 158 -23.31 -6.79 17.99
CA MET A 158 -22.67 -7.17 16.73
C MET A 158 -21.29 -6.53 16.62
N PHE A 159 -21.20 -5.22 16.90
CA PHE A 159 -19.94 -4.48 16.87
C PHE A 159 -18.89 -5.13 17.80
N GLN A 160 -19.25 -5.41 19.06
CA GLN A 160 -18.39 -6.08 20.04
C GLN A 160 -17.97 -7.48 19.58
N HIS A 161 -18.90 -8.25 18.98
CA HIS A 161 -18.62 -9.59 18.49
C HIS A 161 -17.58 -9.57 17.35
N LEU A 162 -17.74 -8.68 16.37
CA LEU A 162 -16.79 -8.53 15.26
C LEU A 162 -15.44 -7.97 15.73
N LEU A 163 -15.43 -7.06 16.70
CA LEU A 163 -14.20 -6.54 17.31
C LEU A 163 -13.43 -7.65 18.05
N GLN A 164 -14.14 -8.48 18.80
CA GLN A 164 -13.56 -9.65 19.49
C GLN A 164 -13.03 -10.69 18.49
N LEU A 165 -13.72 -10.90 17.36
CA LEU A 165 -13.25 -11.78 16.29
C LEU A 165 -11.84 -11.36 15.82
N GLN A 166 -11.60 -10.06 15.59
CA GLN A 166 -10.28 -9.56 15.17
C GLN A 166 -9.18 -9.78 16.21
N ALA A 167 -9.55 -9.81 17.49
CA ALA A 167 -8.65 -10.06 18.61
C ALA A 167 -8.28 -11.54 18.79
N SER A 168 -9.26 -12.45 18.77
CA SER A 168 -9.02 -13.85 19.16
C SER A 168 -8.88 -14.83 18.01
N PHE A 169 -9.46 -14.58 16.84
CA PHE A 169 -9.56 -15.60 15.77
C PHE A 169 -8.45 -15.44 14.73
N ASN A 170 -7.43 -16.29 14.74
CA ASN A 170 -6.30 -16.23 13.78
C ASN A 170 -5.77 -17.61 13.40
N VAL A 171 -4.97 -17.67 12.34
CA VAL A 171 -4.40 -18.93 11.84
C VAL A 171 -3.64 -19.69 12.93
N THR A 172 -2.91 -18.99 13.80
CA THR A 172 -2.15 -19.62 14.88
C THR A 172 -3.06 -20.27 15.92
N SER A 173 -4.11 -19.58 16.37
CA SER A 173 -5.07 -20.12 17.36
C SER A 173 -5.83 -21.32 16.79
N GLU A 174 -6.30 -21.20 15.55
CA GLU A 174 -7.07 -22.25 14.89
C GLU A 174 -6.20 -23.47 14.58
N PHE A 175 -4.96 -23.29 14.10
CA PHE A 175 -4.06 -24.40 13.85
C PHE A 175 -3.68 -25.11 15.15
N HIS A 176 -3.45 -24.36 16.23
CA HIS A 176 -3.19 -24.97 17.54
C HIS A 176 -4.37 -25.83 18.00
N MET A 177 -5.60 -25.35 17.82
CA MET A 177 -6.83 -26.09 18.16
C MET A 177 -7.01 -27.34 17.27
N LEU A 178 -6.74 -27.25 15.96
CA LEU A 178 -6.85 -28.39 15.03
C LEU A 178 -5.70 -29.42 15.18
N SER A 179 -4.56 -29.01 15.72
CA SER A 179 -3.38 -29.87 15.92
C SER A 179 -3.51 -30.84 17.09
N GLN A 180 -4.61 -30.75 17.86
CA GLN A 180 -4.82 -31.61 19.01
C GLN A 180 -4.80 -33.10 18.61
N PRO A 181 -4.14 -34.00 19.36
CA PRO A 181 -3.91 -35.39 18.96
C PRO A 181 -5.17 -36.22 18.70
N HIS A 182 -6.28 -35.87 19.35
CA HIS A 182 -7.58 -36.54 19.22
C HIS A 182 -8.40 -36.04 18.03
N VAL A 183 -7.93 -34.99 17.35
CA VAL A 183 -8.59 -34.37 16.20
C VAL A 183 -7.86 -34.75 14.92
N ASN A 184 -6.54 -34.53 14.90
CA ASN A 184 -5.71 -34.60 13.68
C ASN A 184 -6.32 -33.80 12.51
N GLY A 185 -6.82 -32.59 12.80
CA GLY A 185 -7.54 -31.74 11.85
C GLY A 185 -6.64 -31.00 10.86
N LEU A 186 -5.32 -31.19 10.95
CA LEU A 186 -4.35 -30.61 10.03
C LEU A 186 -3.74 -31.70 9.14
N GLY A 187 -4.09 -31.68 7.86
CA GLY A 187 -3.45 -32.48 6.81
C GLY A 187 -2.08 -31.93 6.38
N GLY A 188 -1.62 -32.35 5.20
CA GLY A 188 -0.37 -31.87 4.61
C GLY A 188 -0.39 -30.39 4.16
N PRO A 189 0.72 -29.89 3.59
CA PRO A 189 0.87 -28.46 3.26
C PRO A 189 -0.25 -27.87 2.39
N ARG A 190 -0.79 -28.64 1.43
CA ARG A 190 -1.92 -28.20 0.59
C ARG A 190 -3.17 -27.90 1.42
N HIS A 191 -3.51 -28.78 2.35
CA HIS A 191 -4.66 -28.59 3.24
C HIS A 191 -4.44 -27.41 4.19
N GLN A 192 -3.24 -27.29 4.76
CA GLN A 192 -2.90 -26.18 5.64
C GLN A 192 -2.98 -24.84 4.91
N ASN A 193 -2.52 -24.75 3.66
CA ASN A 193 -2.68 -23.52 2.86
C ASN A 193 -4.15 -23.19 2.59
N LEU A 194 -4.98 -24.20 2.28
CA LEU A 194 -6.41 -23.99 2.09
C LEU A 194 -7.09 -23.45 3.36
N LEU A 195 -6.79 -24.03 4.52
CA LEU A 195 -7.32 -23.55 5.80
C LEU A 195 -6.81 -22.14 6.13
N ARG A 196 -5.52 -21.87 5.92
CA ARG A 196 -4.95 -20.54 6.12
C ARG A 196 -5.73 -19.49 5.31
N ASN A 197 -5.93 -19.74 4.03
CA ASN A 197 -6.63 -18.82 3.14
C ASN A 197 -8.07 -18.59 3.61
N VAL A 198 -8.83 -19.64 3.92
CA VAL A 198 -10.22 -19.52 4.39
C VAL A 198 -10.29 -18.77 5.73
N ILE A 199 -9.38 -19.02 6.67
CA ILE A 199 -9.31 -18.31 7.96
C ILE A 199 -8.98 -16.83 7.75
N GLU A 200 -8.04 -16.52 6.87
CA GLU A 200 -7.67 -15.14 6.54
C GLU A 200 -8.84 -14.42 5.82
N GLU A 201 -9.56 -15.09 4.92
CA GLU A 201 -10.78 -14.57 4.28
C GLU A 201 -11.91 -14.30 5.29
N ILE A 202 -12.10 -15.16 6.31
CA ILE A 202 -13.06 -14.88 7.40
C ILE A 202 -12.69 -13.59 8.13
N ARG A 203 -11.40 -13.41 8.47
CA ARG A 203 -10.92 -12.21 9.16
C ARG A 203 -11.12 -10.96 8.30
N GLU A 204 -10.79 -11.02 7.03
CA GLU A 204 -10.96 -9.92 6.07
C GLU A 204 -12.44 -9.53 5.94
N ASN A 205 -13.32 -10.49 5.67
CA ASN A 205 -14.76 -10.22 5.55
C ASN A 205 -15.37 -9.72 6.87
N GLY A 206 -14.92 -10.26 8.00
CA GLY A 206 -15.32 -9.78 9.33
C GLY A 206 -14.86 -8.34 9.61
N ALA A 207 -13.67 -7.95 9.13
CA ALA A 207 -13.17 -6.58 9.25
C ALA A 207 -13.94 -5.62 8.35
N GLU A 208 -14.17 -5.97 7.08
CA GLU A 208 -14.98 -5.15 6.16
C GLU A 208 -16.42 -4.98 6.67
N ALA A 209 -17.03 -6.03 7.25
CA ALA A 209 -18.33 -5.94 7.91
C ALA A 209 -18.29 -5.02 9.14
N LEU A 210 -17.25 -5.13 9.98
CA LEU A 210 -17.05 -4.26 11.15
C LEU A 210 -16.94 -2.78 10.73
N TYR A 211 -16.23 -2.49 9.64
CA TYR A 211 -16.07 -1.13 9.16
C TYR A 211 -17.33 -0.58 8.50
N SER A 212 -18.03 -1.40 7.72
CA SER A 212 -19.33 -1.01 7.13
C SER A 212 -20.36 -0.76 8.24
N LEU A 213 -20.32 -1.54 9.32
CA LEU A 213 -21.13 -1.33 10.51
C LEU A 213 -20.89 0.03 11.18
N CYS A 214 -19.66 0.57 11.14
CA CYS A 214 -19.40 1.93 11.64
C CYS A 214 -20.14 3.01 10.84
N GLU A 215 -20.34 2.80 9.53
CA GLU A 215 -21.07 3.75 8.68
C GLU A 215 -22.58 3.61 8.86
N TRP A 216 -23.09 2.37 8.91
CA TRP A 216 -24.50 2.11 9.18
C TRP A 216 -24.92 2.58 10.58
N GLY A 217 -24.05 2.39 11.56
CA GLY A 217 -24.28 2.63 12.98
C GLY A 217 -23.96 4.05 13.45
N ALA A 218 -24.11 5.07 12.60
CA ALA A 218 -23.80 6.46 12.95
C ALA A 218 -24.44 6.92 14.28
N GLU A 219 -25.69 6.54 14.54
CA GLU A 219 -26.38 6.88 15.79
C GLU A 219 -25.84 6.13 17.03
N HIS A 220 -25.11 5.03 16.83
CA HIS A 220 -24.46 4.27 17.90
C HIS A 220 -22.98 4.66 18.10
N ALA A 221 -22.48 5.70 17.42
CA ALA A 221 -21.06 6.04 17.40
C ALA A 221 -20.44 6.22 18.80
N ASN A 222 -21.14 6.87 19.73
CA ASN A 222 -20.67 7.02 21.12
C ASN A 222 -20.50 5.66 21.83
N GLU A 223 -21.43 4.73 21.63
CA GLU A 223 -21.38 3.42 22.25
C GLU A 223 -20.23 2.58 21.69
N PHE A 224 -20.05 2.61 20.36
CA PHE A 224 -18.96 1.89 19.70
C PHE A 224 -17.59 2.46 20.11
N LEU A 225 -17.46 3.79 20.17
CA LEU A 225 -16.22 4.45 20.63
C LEU A 225 -15.88 4.09 22.09
N THR A 226 -16.89 3.94 22.96
CA THR A 226 -16.68 3.51 24.35
C THR A 226 -16.03 2.13 24.44
N ASP A 227 -16.35 1.23 23.51
CA ASP A 227 -15.74 -0.10 23.42
C ASP A 227 -14.33 -0.08 22.79
N ILE A 228 -14.03 0.93 21.98
CA ILE A 228 -12.72 1.11 21.31
C ILE A 228 -11.66 1.74 22.22
N PHE A 229 -12.02 2.75 23.02
CA PHE A 229 -11.02 3.51 23.81
C PHE A 229 -10.15 2.65 24.73
N PRO A 230 -10.67 1.64 25.47
CA PRO A 230 -9.83 0.79 26.31
C PRO A 230 -8.76 0.05 25.52
N ILE A 231 -9.07 -0.40 24.29
CA ILE A 231 -8.13 -1.11 23.42
C ILE A 231 -7.00 -0.17 23.00
N LEU A 232 -7.33 1.04 22.53
CA LEU A 232 -6.32 1.99 22.05
C LEU A 232 -5.46 2.59 23.17
N LYS A 233 -6.05 2.87 24.33
CA LYS A 233 -5.30 3.34 25.52
C LYS A 233 -4.38 2.27 26.08
N GLY A 234 -4.74 1.00 25.91
CA GLY A 234 -3.99 -0.16 26.38
C GLY A 234 -2.87 -0.63 25.44
N VAL A 235 -2.65 0.04 24.29
CA VAL A 235 -1.58 -0.32 23.34
C VAL A 235 -0.21 -0.25 24.05
N PRO A 236 0.52 -1.37 24.16
CA PRO A 236 1.79 -1.39 24.87
C PRO A 236 2.87 -0.60 24.11
N LEU A 237 3.69 0.14 24.87
CA LEU A 237 4.78 0.94 24.33
C LEU A 237 5.83 0.06 23.64
N ALA A 238 6.28 0.47 22.45
CA ALA A 238 7.34 -0.18 21.68
C ALA A 238 7.07 -1.63 21.25
N GLU A 239 5.83 -2.11 21.39
CA GLU A 239 5.40 -3.37 20.79
C GLU A 239 4.84 -3.15 19.38
N LYS A 240 4.82 -4.22 18.58
CA LYS A 240 4.22 -4.17 17.26
C LYS A 240 2.73 -3.87 17.38
N PHE A 241 2.24 -2.95 16.56
CA PHE A 241 0.82 -2.65 16.46
C PHE A 241 0.06 -3.87 15.92
N ALA A 242 -0.63 -4.58 16.81
CA ALA A 242 -1.35 -5.82 16.48
C ALA A 242 -2.62 -5.56 15.64
N SER A 243 -3.11 -6.62 14.98
CA SER A 243 -4.27 -6.54 14.07
C SER A 243 -5.56 -6.03 14.73
N HIS A 244 -5.78 -6.35 16.00
CA HIS A 244 -6.95 -5.87 16.73
C HIS A 244 -6.82 -4.40 17.17
N HIS A 245 -5.61 -3.93 17.48
CA HIS A 245 -5.35 -2.50 17.69
C HIS A 245 -5.60 -1.73 16.39
N LEU A 246 -5.15 -2.26 15.25
CA LEU A 246 -5.43 -1.69 13.94
C LEU A 246 -6.93 -1.60 13.66
N SER A 247 -7.67 -2.69 13.89
CA SER A 247 -9.11 -2.71 13.67
C SER A 247 -9.84 -1.67 14.51
N ALA A 248 -9.49 -1.57 15.79
CA ALA A 248 -10.02 -0.56 16.72
C ALA A 248 -9.70 0.87 16.25
N TRP A 249 -8.48 1.11 15.77
CA TRP A 249 -8.05 2.41 15.26
C TRP A 249 -8.79 2.82 13.98
N ILE A 250 -8.95 1.89 13.03
CA ILE A 250 -9.72 2.11 11.80
C ILE A 250 -11.19 2.44 12.12
N CYS A 251 -11.80 1.69 13.06
CA CYS A 251 -13.15 2.00 13.53
C CYS A 251 -13.25 3.40 14.12
N LEU A 252 -12.28 3.82 14.96
CA LEU A 252 -12.26 5.16 15.53
C LEU A 252 -12.27 6.22 14.44
N VAL A 253 -11.34 6.14 13.48
CA VAL A 253 -11.23 7.14 12.41
C VAL A 253 -12.50 7.19 11.56
N LYS A 254 -13.11 6.03 11.24
CA LYS A 254 -14.39 5.96 10.52
C LYS A 254 -15.54 6.59 11.31
N LEU A 255 -15.71 6.20 12.58
CA LEU A 255 -16.79 6.71 13.44
C LEU A 255 -16.71 8.22 13.66
N THR A 256 -15.50 8.79 13.61
CA THR A 256 -15.27 10.23 13.74
C THR A 256 -15.19 10.95 12.40
N SER A 257 -15.34 10.25 11.27
CA SER A 257 -15.29 10.89 9.95
C SER A 257 -16.52 11.76 9.71
N SER A 258 -16.40 12.77 8.84
CA SER A 258 -17.54 13.59 8.41
C SER A 258 -18.66 12.73 7.80
N ASN A 259 -18.31 11.67 7.06
CA ASN A 259 -19.29 10.78 6.43
C ASN A 259 -20.25 10.14 7.45
N VAL A 260 -19.76 9.79 8.64
CA VAL A 260 -20.58 9.22 9.71
C VAL A 260 -21.22 10.31 10.54
N LEU A 261 -20.47 11.34 10.92
CA LEU A 261 -20.95 12.39 11.82
C LEU A 261 -22.04 13.26 11.20
N SER A 262 -22.03 13.50 9.89
CA SER A 262 -23.10 14.22 9.19
C SER A 262 -24.42 13.43 9.14
N GLN A 263 -24.40 12.11 9.39
CA GLN A 263 -25.59 11.26 9.38
C GLN A 263 -26.23 11.10 10.77
N THR A 264 -25.62 11.60 11.85
CA THR A 264 -26.15 11.44 13.21
C THR A 264 -26.56 12.77 13.84
N THR A 265 -27.66 12.71 14.59
CA THR A 265 -28.10 13.82 15.44
C THR A 265 -27.19 14.08 16.66
N THR A 266 -26.27 13.17 16.97
CA THR A 266 -25.45 13.18 18.19
C THR A 266 -24.01 13.65 17.95
N ALA A 267 -23.67 14.16 16.77
CA ALA A 267 -22.31 14.54 16.38
C ALA A 267 -21.57 15.42 17.42
N ALA A 268 -22.22 16.48 17.94
CA ALA A 268 -21.63 17.33 18.98
C ALA A 268 -21.24 16.55 20.24
N SER A 269 -22.06 15.58 20.66
CA SER A 269 -21.78 14.77 21.84
C SER A 269 -20.61 13.81 21.61
N VAL A 270 -20.55 13.19 20.43
CA VAL A 270 -19.45 12.30 20.00
C VAL A 270 -18.14 13.07 20.05
N LEU A 271 -18.09 14.25 19.41
CA LEU A 271 -16.90 15.08 19.37
C LEU A 271 -16.53 15.65 20.75
N SER A 272 -17.52 16.06 21.55
CA SER A 272 -17.26 16.54 22.92
C SER A 272 -16.64 15.45 23.79
N ASN A 273 -17.09 14.20 23.66
CA ASN A 273 -16.52 13.06 24.36
C ASN A 273 -15.11 12.76 23.83
N LEU A 274 -14.90 12.75 22.52
CA LEU A 274 -13.58 12.58 21.92
C LEU A 274 -12.59 13.65 22.40
N VAL A 275 -13.01 14.92 22.47
CA VAL A 275 -12.18 16.02 23.00
C VAL A 275 -11.78 15.78 24.46
N LYS A 276 -12.67 15.21 25.30
CA LYS A 276 -12.31 14.84 26.68
C LYS A 276 -11.26 13.74 26.71
N GLU A 277 -11.40 12.74 25.84
CA GLU A 277 -10.49 11.59 25.77
C GLU A 277 -9.07 11.97 25.36
N ILE A 278 -8.94 12.86 24.37
CA ILE A 278 -7.63 13.30 23.88
C ILE A 278 -6.96 14.36 24.76
N ARG A 279 -7.71 15.04 25.64
CA ARG A 279 -7.15 16.02 26.59
C ARG A 279 -6.44 15.34 27.75
N ASN A 280 -6.86 14.14 28.13
CA ASN A 280 -6.26 13.38 29.21
C ASN A 280 -5.14 12.46 28.68
N GLU A 281 -4.02 13.04 28.30
CA GLU A 281 -2.92 12.29 27.66
C GLU A 281 -2.28 11.22 28.57
N THR A 282 -2.44 11.34 29.90
CA THR A 282 -1.82 10.42 30.87
C THR A 282 -2.49 9.05 30.96
N VAL A 283 -3.70 8.90 30.42
CA VAL A 283 -4.38 7.58 30.39
C VAL A 283 -4.00 6.73 29.18
N TRP A 284 -3.17 7.26 28.28
CA TRP A 284 -2.69 6.55 27.10
C TRP A 284 -1.32 5.95 27.38
N SER A 285 -1.20 4.63 27.24
CA SER A 285 0.06 3.91 27.48
C SER A 285 1.14 4.33 26.48
N ASP A 286 0.74 4.53 25.22
CA ASP A 286 1.58 5.10 24.17
C ASP A 286 0.99 6.44 23.73
N GLN A 287 1.73 7.53 23.99
CA GLN A 287 1.31 8.88 23.61
C GLN A 287 1.20 9.06 22.09
N SER A 288 1.93 8.27 21.31
CA SER A 288 1.88 8.37 19.86
C SER A 288 0.57 7.84 19.26
N VAL A 289 -0.06 6.86 19.91
CA VAL A 289 -1.43 6.45 19.63
C VAL A 289 -2.39 7.60 19.92
N CYS A 290 -2.26 8.26 21.08
CA CYS A 290 -3.06 9.45 21.41
C CYS A 290 -2.89 10.55 20.35
N GLY A 291 -1.67 10.79 19.87
CA GLY A 291 -1.38 11.73 18.80
C GLY A 291 -2.19 11.46 17.53
N THR A 292 -2.36 10.20 17.13
CA THR A 292 -3.20 9.85 15.96
C THR A 292 -4.69 10.12 16.19
N VAL A 293 -5.19 9.93 17.42
CA VAL A 293 -6.58 10.21 17.78
C VAL A 293 -6.83 11.72 17.89
N GLN A 294 -5.85 12.48 18.39
CA GLN A 294 -5.85 13.95 18.35
C GLN A 294 -5.98 14.45 16.91
N LEU A 295 -5.22 13.88 15.98
CA LEU A 295 -5.30 14.22 14.57
C LEU A 295 -6.68 13.91 13.96
N ALA A 296 -7.21 12.70 14.19
CA ALA A 296 -8.54 12.32 13.72
C ALA A 296 -9.63 13.27 14.26
N CYS A 297 -9.55 13.64 15.54
CA CYS A 297 -10.45 14.61 16.15
C CYS A 297 -10.36 15.99 15.49
N ALA A 298 -9.15 16.49 15.24
CA ALA A 298 -8.97 17.80 14.60
C ALA A 298 -9.54 17.82 13.18
N ILE A 299 -9.29 16.76 12.40
CA ILE A 299 -9.85 16.58 11.05
C ILE A 299 -11.37 16.56 11.09
N ALA A 300 -11.97 15.77 11.99
CA ALA A 300 -13.42 15.67 12.14
C ALA A 300 -14.08 17.02 12.43
N LEU A 301 -13.54 17.76 13.41
CA LEU A 301 -14.01 19.08 13.80
C LEU A 301 -13.92 20.07 12.65
N ARG A 302 -12.78 20.11 11.95
CA ARG A 302 -12.57 21.03 10.83
C ARG A 302 -13.47 20.68 9.65
N ALA A 303 -13.62 19.40 9.32
CA ALA A 303 -14.46 18.93 8.21
C ALA A 303 -15.93 19.33 8.38
N LEU A 304 -16.48 19.16 9.59
CA LEU A 304 -17.86 19.57 9.89
C LEU A 304 -18.00 21.08 10.00
N ALA A 305 -17.00 21.79 10.52
CA ALA A 305 -17.04 23.25 10.64
C ALA A 305 -17.05 23.96 9.28
N VAL A 306 -16.39 23.39 8.25
CA VAL A 306 -16.41 23.95 6.89
C VAL A 306 -17.63 23.50 6.08
N SER A 307 -18.37 22.48 6.53
CA SER A 307 -19.60 22.01 5.88
C SER A 307 -20.76 22.97 6.17
N PRO A 308 -21.38 23.59 5.13
CA PRO A 308 -22.52 24.48 5.34
C PRO A 308 -23.73 23.76 5.97
N ALA A 309 -23.89 22.46 5.72
CA ALA A 309 -24.99 21.68 6.28
C ALA A 309 -24.75 21.29 7.74
N ASP A 310 -23.49 21.02 8.12
CA ASP A 310 -23.18 20.38 9.41
C ASP A 310 -22.63 21.34 10.47
N HIS A 311 -22.13 22.51 10.10
CA HIS A 311 -21.44 23.41 11.03
C HIS A 311 -22.28 23.77 12.27
N LEU A 312 -23.60 23.90 12.12
CA LEU A 312 -24.53 24.20 13.21
C LEU A 312 -24.58 23.08 14.26
N ASN A 313 -24.37 21.82 13.84
CA ASN A 313 -24.46 20.63 14.69
C ASN A 313 -23.32 20.53 15.70
N ILE A 314 -22.24 21.32 15.55
CA ILE A 314 -21.04 21.24 16.39
C ILE A 314 -20.65 22.56 17.05
N THR A 315 -21.47 23.60 16.92
CA THR A 315 -21.21 24.96 17.46
C THR A 315 -20.92 25.00 18.96
N ASN A 316 -21.44 24.04 19.73
CA ASN A 316 -21.25 23.95 21.18
C ASN A 316 -19.94 23.25 21.59
N VAL A 317 -19.14 22.77 20.63
CA VAL A 317 -17.88 22.07 20.91
C VAL A 317 -16.72 23.08 20.95
N GLU A 318 -16.42 23.60 22.14
CA GLU A 318 -15.35 24.59 22.33
C GLU A 318 -13.96 23.93 22.40
N VAL A 319 -13.22 24.00 21.29
CA VAL A 319 -11.83 23.53 21.22
C VAL A 319 -11.02 24.31 20.19
N ASP A 320 -9.76 24.59 20.55
CA ASP A 320 -8.79 25.19 19.65
C ASP A 320 -8.20 24.09 18.76
N VAL A 321 -8.77 23.93 17.57
CA VAL A 321 -8.45 22.84 16.64
C VAL A 321 -6.98 22.87 16.22
N ASP A 322 -6.40 24.05 16.01
CA ASP A 322 -5.00 24.18 15.57
C ASP A 322 -4.04 23.74 16.68
N LYS A 323 -4.35 24.04 17.95
CA LYS A 323 -3.60 23.49 19.10
C LYS A 323 -3.74 21.97 19.22
N VAL A 324 -4.85 21.38 18.80
CA VAL A 324 -4.99 19.91 18.78
C VAL A 324 -4.08 19.31 17.72
N VAL A 325 -3.96 19.94 16.55
CA VAL A 325 -2.99 19.54 15.51
C VAL A 325 -1.55 19.65 16.02
N ASP A 326 -1.21 20.74 16.71
CA ASP A 326 0.13 20.90 17.33
C ASP A 326 0.46 19.77 18.31
N ARG A 327 -0.50 19.38 19.14
CA ARG A 327 -0.32 18.26 20.07
C ARG A 327 -0.16 16.93 19.34
N ALA A 328 -0.95 16.69 18.30
CA ALA A 328 -0.83 15.47 17.50
C ALA A 328 0.57 15.33 16.90
N ILE A 329 1.13 16.41 16.37
CA ILE A 329 2.48 16.45 15.78
C ILE A 329 3.55 16.23 16.84
N LYS A 330 3.44 16.94 17.97
CA LYS A 330 4.34 16.77 19.11
C LYS A 330 4.33 15.34 19.65
N ASN A 331 3.14 14.72 19.66
CA ASN A 331 2.95 13.32 20.03
C ASN A 331 3.25 12.36 18.87
N LEU A 332 4.05 12.75 17.87
CA LEU A 332 4.59 11.86 16.84
C LEU A 332 3.52 11.11 16.01
N ALA A 333 2.33 11.71 15.81
CA ALA A 333 1.23 11.06 15.09
C ALA A 333 1.64 10.53 13.71
N MET A 334 2.36 11.32 12.91
CA MET A 334 2.83 10.91 11.58
C MET A 334 3.79 9.71 11.65
N VAL A 335 4.70 9.71 12.62
CA VAL A 335 5.65 8.61 12.83
C VAL A 335 4.91 7.32 13.16
N PHE A 336 3.89 7.39 14.02
CA PHE A 336 3.09 6.23 14.39
C PHE A 336 2.18 5.74 13.25
N ILE A 337 1.58 6.65 12.47
CA ILE A 337 0.82 6.27 11.27
C ILE A 337 1.73 5.53 10.29
N ARG A 338 2.94 6.04 10.06
CA ARG A 338 3.91 5.41 9.16
C ARG A 338 4.40 4.05 9.67
N HIS A 339 4.91 3.99 10.89
CA HIS A 339 5.63 2.81 11.38
C HIS A 339 4.79 1.86 12.23
N GLY A 340 3.70 2.33 12.83
CA GLY A 340 2.73 1.51 13.54
C GLY A 340 1.59 1.05 12.64
N VAL A 341 0.88 1.97 11.99
CA VAL A 341 -0.35 1.67 11.23
C VAL A 341 -0.03 1.07 9.84
N ILE A 342 0.67 1.81 8.97
CA ILE A 342 0.93 1.39 7.58
C ILE A 342 1.82 0.13 7.53
N ARG A 343 2.79 0.01 8.45
CA ARG A 343 3.67 -1.17 8.56
C ARG A 343 3.08 -2.31 9.39
N CYS A 344 1.85 -2.20 9.87
CA CYS A 344 1.17 -3.32 10.54
C CYS A 344 1.01 -4.49 9.56
N ASP A 345 1.32 -5.70 9.99
CA ASP A 345 1.29 -6.90 9.14
C ASP A 345 -0.11 -7.14 8.53
N SER A 346 -1.18 -6.78 9.24
CA SER A 346 -2.56 -6.90 8.75
C SER A 346 -3.06 -5.70 7.95
N PHE A 347 -2.28 -4.63 7.78
CA PHE A 347 -2.71 -3.42 7.09
C PHE A 347 -3.14 -3.70 5.65
N LYS A 348 -2.34 -4.53 4.94
CA LYS A 348 -2.55 -4.89 3.53
C LYS A 348 -3.65 -5.93 3.30
N MET A 349 -4.30 -6.42 4.36
CA MET A 349 -5.33 -7.46 4.25
C MET A 349 -6.70 -6.91 3.85
N CYS A 350 -6.90 -5.58 3.83
CA CYS A 350 -8.21 -4.97 3.62
C CYS A 350 -8.08 -3.61 2.92
N CYS A 351 -8.88 -3.38 1.88
CA CYS A 351 -8.85 -2.11 1.13
C CYS A 351 -9.32 -0.93 1.99
N THR A 352 -10.26 -1.17 2.91
CA THR A 352 -10.76 -0.12 3.81
C THR A 352 -9.67 0.45 4.72
N HIS A 353 -8.66 -0.34 5.11
CA HIS A 353 -7.51 0.20 5.85
C HIS A 353 -6.78 1.30 5.06
N VAL A 354 -6.49 1.02 3.79
CA VAL A 354 -5.83 1.97 2.88
C VAL A 354 -6.72 3.19 2.66
N ARG A 355 -8.01 3.00 2.37
CA ARG A 355 -8.96 4.11 2.14
C ARG A 355 -9.07 5.04 3.33
N VAL A 356 -9.09 4.50 4.56
CA VAL A 356 -9.21 5.31 5.78
C VAL A 356 -7.94 6.14 6.02
N VAL A 357 -6.76 5.54 5.87
CA VAL A 357 -5.49 6.29 6.03
C VAL A 357 -5.32 7.32 4.90
N ASP A 358 -5.60 6.93 3.66
CA ASP A 358 -5.55 7.84 2.51
C ASP A 358 -6.48 9.05 2.67
N MET A 359 -7.74 8.81 3.06
CA MET A 359 -8.71 9.88 3.33
C MET A 359 -8.21 10.80 4.44
N MET A 360 -7.68 10.25 5.54
CA MET A 360 -7.16 11.05 6.65
C MET A 360 -5.98 11.95 6.21
N LEU A 361 -5.04 11.43 5.41
CA LEU A 361 -3.91 12.19 4.88
C LEU A 361 -4.37 13.28 3.90
N LYS A 362 -5.32 12.97 3.00
CA LYS A 362 -5.90 13.94 2.07
C LYS A 362 -6.69 15.02 2.78
N GLN A 363 -7.47 14.67 3.80
CA GLN A 363 -8.21 15.64 4.60
C GLN A 363 -7.28 16.54 5.41
N LEU A 364 -6.16 16.04 5.92
CA LEU A 364 -5.14 16.89 6.54
C LEU A 364 -4.63 17.95 5.55
N ILE A 365 -4.36 17.56 4.30
CA ILE A 365 -3.94 18.50 3.23
C ILE A 365 -5.05 19.50 2.91
N ALA A 366 -6.27 19.03 2.68
CA ALA A 366 -7.37 19.87 2.23
C ALA A 366 -7.89 20.83 3.31
N LEU A 367 -7.88 20.43 4.57
CA LEU A 367 -8.51 21.18 5.66
C LEU A 367 -7.53 22.04 6.46
N PHE A 368 -6.22 21.77 6.37
CA PHE A 368 -5.20 22.49 7.14
C PHE A 368 -4.02 23.02 6.29
N PRO A 369 -4.24 23.65 5.11
CA PRO A 369 -3.15 24.09 4.26
C PRO A 369 -2.23 25.12 4.96
N ALA A 370 -2.80 26.06 5.72
CA ALA A 370 -2.03 27.04 6.48
C ALA A 370 -1.15 26.39 7.55
N LYS A 371 -1.68 25.37 8.25
CA LYS A 371 -0.93 24.67 9.29
C LYS A 371 0.17 23.79 8.70
N LEU A 372 -0.08 23.15 7.56
CA LEU A 372 0.96 22.41 6.84
C LEU A 372 2.10 23.31 6.37
N MET A 373 1.81 24.51 5.89
CA MET A 373 2.85 25.49 5.55
C MET A 373 3.67 25.93 6.78
N GLU A 374 3.02 26.07 7.94
CA GLU A 374 3.72 26.35 9.21
C GLU A 374 4.66 25.19 9.61
N ILE A 375 4.18 23.94 9.53
CA ILE A 375 4.96 22.73 9.86
C ILE A 375 6.13 22.57 8.91
N GLU A 376 5.91 22.78 7.62
CA GLU A 376 6.95 22.78 6.59
C GLU A 376 8.03 23.80 6.91
N ARG A 377 7.65 25.06 7.14
CA ARG A 377 8.59 26.14 7.46
C ARG A 377 9.39 25.85 8.73
N ASN A 378 8.73 25.41 9.80
CA ASN A 378 9.41 25.09 11.06
C ASN A 378 10.39 23.91 10.88
N SER A 379 10.04 22.93 10.05
CA SER A 379 10.92 21.79 9.74
C SER A 379 12.09 22.20 8.84
N GLU A 380 11.90 23.15 7.92
CA GLU A 380 12.98 23.76 7.11
C GLU A 380 13.97 24.51 8.00
N ASP A 381 13.47 25.38 8.90
CA ASP A 381 14.30 26.11 9.86
C ASP A 381 15.09 25.15 10.78
N GLU A 382 14.47 24.04 11.20
CA GLU A 382 15.13 22.96 11.96
C GLU A 382 16.28 22.31 11.17
N LEU A 383 16.05 21.97 9.89
CA LEU A 383 17.05 21.31 9.05
C LEU A 383 18.25 22.22 8.76
N VAL A 384 18.00 23.50 8.48
CA VAL A 384 19.06 24.51 8.32
C VAL A 384 19.90 24.60 9.59
N TRP A 385 19.25 24.63 10.76
CA TRP A 385 19.96 24.63 12.03
C TRP A 385 20.78 23.34 12.26
N VAL A 386 20.25 22.16 11.87
CA VAL A 386 21.00 20.89 11.95
C VAL A 386 22.26 20.93 11.09
N ASP A 387 22.19 21.48 9.88
CA ASP A 387 23.34 21.62 9.01
C ASP A 387 24.37 22.59 9.61
N GLU A 388 23.95 23.72 10.20
CA GLU A 388 24.85 24.61 10.95
C GLU A 388 25.52 23.94 12.15
N MET A 389 24.82 23.02 12.85
CA MET A 389 25.41 22.26 13.95
C MET A 389 26.43 21.25 13.43
N ALA A 390 26.13 20.58 12.32
CA ALA A 390 27.04 19.63 11.68
C ALA A 390 28.33 20.31 11.21
N GLU A 391 28.24 21.52 10.64
CA GLU A 391 29.41 22.34 10.28
C GLU A 391 30.29 22.71 11.49
N LYS A 392 29.68 22.88 12.66
CA LYS A 392 30.37 23.11 13.94
C LYS A 392 30.89 21.81 14.59
N GLY A 393 30.74 20.66 13.93
CA GLY A 393 31.12 19.35 14.45
C GLY A 393 30.22 18.83 15.58
N GLN A 394 29.01 19.38 15.71
CA GLN A 394 28.02 18.98 16.71
C GLN A 394 26.95 18.08 16.09
N GLN A 395 26.47 17.10 16.85
CA GLN A 395 25.36 16.25 16.43
C GLN A 395 24.03 16.84 16.89
N ALA A 396 23.09 16.95 15.96
CA ALA A 396 21.71 17.35 16.21
C ALA A 396 20.75 16.35 15.56
N THR A 397 19.66 16.00 16.25
CA THR A 397 18.65 15.07 15.74
C THR A 397 17.37 15.85 15.45
N PRO A 398 17.00 16.04 14.17
CA PRO A 398 15.76 16.71 13.81
C PRO A 398 14.53 15.84 14.10
N ALA A 399 13.40 16.47 14.36
CA ALA A 399 12.11 15.81 14.56
C ALA A 399 11.48 15.33 13.24
N LEU A 400 11.81 15.98 12.11
CA LEU A 400 11.43 15.56 10.76
C LEU A 400 9.91 15.41 10.57
N HIS A 401 9.11 16.29 11.18
CA HIS A 401 7.65 16.18 11.16
C HIS A 401 7.08 16.28 9.75
N TYR A 402 7.54 17.24 8.95
CA TYR A 402 7.09 17.40 7.57
C TYR A 402 7.57 16.26 6.66
N GLU A 403 8.83 15.83 6.78
CA GLU A 403 9.30 14.64 6.06
C GLU A 403 8.42 13.42 6.37
N ASN A 404 8.12 13.16 7.64
CA ASN A 404 7.30 12.00 8.01
C ASN A 404 5.90 12.04 7.41
N LEU A 405 5.30 13.22 7.23
CA LEU A 405 4.03 13.37 6.49
C LEU A 405 4.19 12.93 5.03
N LEU A 406 5.21 13.44 4.32
CA LEU A 406 5.47 13.08 2.92
C LEU A 406 5.74 11.57 2.79
N ARG A 407 6.50 11.00 3.73
CA ARG A 407 6.79 9.57 3.79
C ARG A 407 5.59 8.71 4.16
N CYS A 408 4.62 9.22 4.93
CA CYS A 408 3.35 8.50 5.15
C CYS A 408 2.63 8.26 3.82
N ILE A 409 2.53 9.30 2.99
CA ILE A 409 1.90 9.22 1.67
C ILE A 409 2.73 8.29 0.77
N SER A 410 4.06 8.45 0.74
CA SER A 410 4.95 7.59 -0.04
C SER A 410 4.81 6.12 0.34
N ASP A 411 4.97 5.78 1.63
CA ASP A 411 4.90 4.40 2.12
C ASP A 411 3.51 3.78 1.86
N LEU A 412 2.42 4.57 1.95
CA LEU A 412 1.05 4.11 1.65
C LEU A 412 0.89 3.73 0.18
N TYR A 413 1.31 4.61 -0.74
CA TYR A 413 1.15 4.38 -2.17
C TYR A 413 2.18 3.40 -2.75
N GLN A 414 3.30 3.16 -2.08
CA GLN A 414 4.27 2.10 -2.44
C GLN A 414 3.78 0.68 -2.15
N ILE A 415 2.67 0.51 -1.42
CA ILE A 415 2.07 -0.81 -1.19
C ILE A 415 1.71 -1.50 -2.51
N VAL A 416 1.39 -0.75 -3.56
CA VAL A 416 1.07 -1.31 -4.89
C VAL A 416 2.24 -2.12 -5.48
N ASP A 417 3.47 -1.74 -5.13
CA ASP A 417 4.70 -2.36 -5.61
C ASP A 417 5.05 -3.64 -4.81
N ASP A 418 4.34 -3.92 -3.70
CA ASP A 418 4.53 -5.15 -2.94
C ASP A 418 4.02 -6.38 -3.75
N PRO A 419 4.87 -7.39 -4.00
CA PRO A 419 4.45 -8.62 -4.66
C PRO A 419 3.37 -9.40 -3.89
N LYS A 420 3.27 -9.21 -2.57
CA LYS A 420 2.30 -9.88 -1.69
C LYS A 420 0.96 -9.16 -1.60
N ALA A 421 0.85 -7.93 -2.09
CA ALA A 421 -0.42 -7.19 -2.10
C ALA A 421 -1.41 -7.82 -3.09
N SER A 422 -2.67 -7.92 -2.70
CA SER A 422 -3.73 -8.46 -3.56
C SER A 422 -4.02 -7.52 -4.74
N VAL A 423 -4.56 -8.07 -5.85
CA VAL A 423 -4.92 -7.30 -7.04
C VAL A 423 -5.92 -6.18 -6.70
N ALA A 424 -6.96 -6.50 -5.94
CA ALA A 424 -7.96 -5.52 -5.49
C ALA A 424 -7.35 -4.36 -4.70
N LEU A 425 -6.34 -4.63 -3.85
CA LEU A 425 -5.64 -3.59 -3.11
C LEU A 425 -4.83 -2.67 -4.04
N LYS A 426 -4.17 -3.26 -5.05
CA LYS A 426 -3.40 -2.52 -6.05
C LYS A 426 -4.28 -1.60 -6.89
N GLU A 427 -5.44 -2.11 -7.31
CA GLU A 427 -6.46 -1.34 -8.02
C GLU A 427 -6.98 -0.19 -7.14
N CYS A 428 -7.33 -0.49 -5.88
CA CYS A 428 -7.77 0.54 -4.93
C CYS A 428 -6.73 1.67 -4.76
N ILE A 429 -5.44 1.36 -4.61
CA ILE A 429 -4.39 2.39 -4.48
C ILE A 429 -4.27 3.22 -5.76
N THR A 430 -4.37 2.55 -6.92
CA THR A 430 -4.29 3.22 -8.23
C THR A 430 -5.45 4.19 -8.42
N GLU A 431 -6.68 3.81 -8.06
CA GLU A 431 -7.86 4.68 -8.09
C GLU A 431 -7.70 5.89 -7.15
N LEU A 432 -7.26 5.65 -5.91
CA LEU A 432 -7.08 6.72 -4.92
C LEU A 432 -6.06 7.76 -5.40
N SER A 433 -5.07 7.38 -6.21
CA SER A 433 -4.05 8.30 -6.72
C SER A 433 -4.63 9.45 -7.56
N MET A 434 -5.74 9.21 -8.26
CA MET A 434 -6.32 10.16 -9.20
C MET A 434 -6.76 11.48 -8.54
N ALA A 435 -7.05 11.46 -7.24
CA ALA A 435 -7.41 12.66 -6.48
C ALA A 435 -6.32 13.74 -6.52
N TYR A 436 -5.05 13.37 -6.64
CA TYR A 436 -3.93 14.31 -6.68
C TYR A 436 -3.78 15.09 -8.00
N SER A 437 -4.55 14.72 -9.03
CA SER A 437 -4.63 15.43 -10.32
C SER A 437 -6.05 15.90 -10.65
N SER A 438 -6.99 15.75 -9.71
CA SER A 438 -8.41 16.05 -9.95
C SER A 438 -8.72 17.51 -9.65
N SER A 439 -9.42 18.18 -10.57
CA SER A 439 -9.93 19.54 -10.37
C SER A 439 -10.91 19.65 -9.19
N GLY A 440 -11.56 18.55 -8.81
CA GLY A 440 -12.41 18.45 -7.61
C GLY A 440 -11.63 18.42 -6.29
N SER A 441 -10.29 18.37 -6.33
CA SER A 441 -9.42 18.31 -5.15
C SER A 441 -8.28 19.34 -5.26
N MET A 442 -8.67 20.61 -5.41
CA MET A 442 -7.74 21.71 -5.69
C MET A 442 -6.65 21.87 -4.63
N GLU A 443 -6.92 21.65 -3.35
CA GLU A 443 -5.88 21.73 -2.31
C GLU A 443 -4.84 20.61 -2.42
N LEU A 444 -5.23 19.42 -2.91
CA LEU A 444 -4.26 18.36 -3.22
C LEU A 444 -3.39 18.77 -4.41
N CYS A 445 -3.99 19.34 -5.45
CA CYS A 445 -3.25 19.86 -6.62
C CYS A 445 -2.25 20.96 -6.20
N ARG A 446 -2.69 21.92 -5.38
CA ARG A 446 -1.83 22.97 -4.84
C ARG A 446 -0.73 22.42 -3.94
N PHE A 447 -1.02 21.37 -3.17
CA PHE A 447 -0.01 20.66 -2.41
C PHE A 447 1.04 20.07 -3.35
N MET A 448 0.65 19.27 -4.35
CA MET A 448 1.57 18.71 -5.36
C MET A 448 2.44 19.79 -6.03
N GLU A 449 1.84 20.94 -6.37
CA GLU A 449 2.54 22.08 -6.94
C GLU A 449 3.65 22.65 -6.05
N ARG A 450 3.57 22.51 -4.72
CA ARG A 450 4.62 22.97 -3.79
C ARG A 450 5.95 22.26 -4.03
N ALA A 451 5.95 21.08 -4.64
CA ALA A 451 7.18 20.35 -4.96
C ALA A 451 8.18 21.15 -5.80
N ARG A 452 7.73 22.20 -6.50
CA ARG A 452 8.59 23.10 -7.27
C ARG A 452 9.42 24.05 -6.39
N LEU A 453 9.04 24.29 -5.13
CA LEU A 453 9.77 25.22 -4.27
C LEU A 453 11.17 24.69 -3.95
N SER A 454 12.13 25.61 -3.78
CA SER A 454 13.50 25.29 -3.37
C SER A 454 13.59 24.89 -1.89
N HIS A 455 13.16 23.66 -1.57
CA HIS A 455 13.25 23.07 -0.23
C HIS A 455 14.66 22.63 0.15
N HIS A 456 14.93 22.47 1.44
CA HIS A 456 16.09 21.73 1.93
C HIS A 456 16.10 20.31 1.33
N VAL A 457 17.30 19.78 1.03
CA VAL A 457 17.48 18.53 0.27
C VAL A 457 16.72 17.33 0.86
N VAL A 458 16.57 17.28 2.18
CA VAL A 458 15.81 16.23 2.89
C VAL A 458 14.32 16.27 2.50
N HIS A 459 13.71 17.44 2.52
CA HIS A 459 12.31 17.59 2.11
C HIS A 459 12.15 17.47 0.60
N ALA A 460 13.06 18.04 -0.20
CA ALA A 460 13.04 17.89 -1.65
C ALA A 460 13.00 16.41 -2.06
N VAL A 461 13.90 15.59 -1.51
CA VAL A 461 13.92 14.14 -1.77
C VAL A 461 12.62 13.47 -1.33
N ALA A 462 12.16 13.74 -0.11
CA ALA A 462 10.92 13.14 0.40
C ALA A 462 9.68 13.54 -0.42
N TYR A 463 9.65 14.76 -0.95
CA TYR A 463 8.57 15.25 -1.80
C TYR A 463 8.58 14.52 -3.15
N LEU A 464 9.74 14.44 -3.80
CA LEU A 464 9.87 13.76 -5.08
C LEU A 464 9.60 12.25 -4.96
N ASP A 465 10.03 11.60 -3.87
CA ASP A 465 9.68 10.21 -3.55
C ASP A 465 8.15 10.05 -3.43
N MET A 466 7.49 10.98 -2.73
CA MET A 466 6.03 11.00 -2.60
C MET A 466 5.33 11.20 -3.94
N LEU A 467 5.83 12.09 -4.81
CA LEU A 467 5.33 12.24 -6.18
C LEU A 467 5.48 10.95 -6.99
N CYS A 468 6.64 10.28 -6.92
CA CYS A 468 6.85 8.99 -7.58
C CYS A 468 5.84 7.95 -7.08
N ALA A 469 5.62 7.90 -5.76
CA ALA A 469 4.70 6.94 -5.16
C ALA A 469 3.24 7.22 -5.55
N VAL A 470 2.80 8.47 -5.59
CA VAL A 470 1.43 8.83 -5.98
C VAL A 470 1.21 8.71 -7.49
N CYS A 471 2.25 8.79 -8.31
CA CYS A 471 2.15 8.69 -9.77
C CYS A 471 1.80 7.26 -10.25
N ARG A 472 0.51 6.90 -10.23
CA ARG A 472 0.01 5.56 -10.59
C ARG A 472 -0.86 5.50 -11.85
N THR A 473 -1.23 6.64 -12.40
CA THR A 473 -2.03 6.72 -13.63
C THR A 473 -1.43 7.72 -14.60
N ARG A 474 -1.74 7.57 -15.89
CA ARG A 474 -1.33 8.54 -16.92
C ARG A 474 -1.79 9.97 -16.59
N GLN A 475 -2.99 10.13 -16.05
CA GLN A 475 -3.53 11.45 -15.68
C GLN A 475 -2.67 12.13 -14.60
N VAL A 476 -2.28 11.38 -13.57
CA VAL A 476 -1.42 11.91 -12.50
C VAL A 476 -0.02 12.19 -13.04
N ALA A 477 0.52 11.32 -13.90
CA ALA A 477 1.81 11.52 -14.55
C ALA A 477 1.86 12.81 -15.38
N ALA A 478 0.86 13.02 -16.25
CA ALA A 478 0.74 14.23 -17.07
C ALA A 478 0.62 15.50 -16.20
N PHE A 479 -0.16 15.43 -15.12
CA PHE A 479 -0.29 16.56 -14.18
C PHE A 479 1.03 16.90 -13.48
N ILE A 480 1.75 15.89 -12.97
CA ILE A 480 3.06 16.10 -12.33
C ILE A 480 4.07 16.65 -13.34
N PHE A 481 4.07 16.12 -14.57
CA PHE A 481 4.94 16.61 -15.64
C PHE A 481 4.72 18.11 -15.89
N ASP A 482 3.47 18.52 -16.01
CA ASP A 482 3.05 19.91 -16.22
C ASP A 482 3.49 20.86 -15.10
N ILE A 483 3.47 20.41 -13.83
CA ILE A 483 3.92 21.22 -12.68
C ILE A 483 5.35 21.74 -12.91
N PHE A 484 6.25 20.87 -13.38
CA PHE A 484 7.66 21.19 -13.55
C PHE A 484 8.00 21.74 -14.94
N ALA A 485 7.23 21.37 -15.97
CA ALA A 485 7.40 21.88 -17.33
C ALA A 485 7.04 23.37 -17.45
N ARG A 486 6.12 23.86 -16.61
CA ARG A 486 5.67 25.26 -16.61
C ARG A 486 6.61 26.22 -15.87
N VAL A 487 7.63 25.72 -15.17
CA VAL A 487 8.58 26.56 -14.44
C VAL A 487 9.51 27.27 -15.43
N PRO A 488 9.58 28.61 -15.43
CA PRO A 488 10.50 29.34 -16.31
C PRO A 488 11.97 29.02 -16.01
N ALA A 489 12.81 28.99 -17.05
CA ALA A 489 14.26 28.71 -16.94
C ALA A 489 15.07 29.71 -16.09
N HIS A 490 14.48 30.85 -15.71
CA HIS A 490 15.13 31.91 -14.93
C HIS A 490 14.42 32.16 -13.59
N ASP A 491 13.63 31.20 -13.12
CA ASP A 491 12.96 31.30 -11.83
C ASP A 491 13.87 30.77 -10.71
N ASP A 492 14.51 31.69 -9.99
CA ASP A 492 15.42 31.34 -8.89
C ASP A 492 14.70 30.72 -7.68
N ASN A 493 13.37 30.83 -7.59
CA ASN A 493 12.61 30.32 -6.45
C ASN A 493 12.05 28.92 -6.67
N ASN A 494 11.92 28.50 -7.94
CA ASN A 494 11.26 27.26 -8.31
C ASN A 494 12.16 26.36 -9.17
N VAL A 495 12.16 25.07 -8.88
CA VAL A 495 12.88 24.03 -9.62
C VAL A 495 11.95 23.41 -10.66
N GLY A 496 12.45 23.24 -11.89
CA GLY A 496 11.74 22.62 -13.01
C GLY A 496 12.68 21.80 -13.89
N TRP A 497 12.19 21.25 -15.00
CA TRP A 497 12.99 20.35 -15.85
C TRP A 497 14.23 21.03 -16.43
N ASP A 498 14.14 22.30 -16.81
CA ASP A 498 15.29 23.04 -17.32
C ASP A 498 16.42 23.14 -16.28
N HIS A 499 16.06 23.46 -15.02
CA HIS A 499 16.99 23.51 -13.90
C HIS A 499 17.69 22.17 -13.68
N VAL A 500 16.94 21.06 -13.69
CA VAL A 500 17.51 19.70 -13.52
C VAL A 500 18.48 19.36 -14.66
N MET A 501 18.10 19.63 -15.91
CA MET A 501 18.98 19.34 -17.06
C MET A 501 20.23 20.24 -17.08
N SER A 502 20.09 21.50 -16.66
CA SER A 502 21.21 22.43 -16.49
C SER A 502 22.18 21.97 -15.38
N ALA A 503 21.65 21.45 -14.27
CA ALA A 503 22.44 20.87 -13.19
C ALA A 503 23.23 19.64 -13.67
N LEU A 504 22.59 18.72 -14.42
CA LEU A 504 23.26 17.56 -15.01
C LEU A 504 24.44 17.97 -15.92
N ARG A 505 24.23 18.92 -16.82
CA ARG A 505 25.30 19.46 -17.68
C ARG A 505 26.42 20.13 -16.87
N SER A 506 26.07 20.82 -15.79
CA SER A 506 27.06 21.45 -14.90
C SER A 506 27.92 20.40 -14.19
N TYR A 507 27.31 19.29 -13.74
CA TYR A 507 28.02 18.16 -13.17
C TYR A 507 28.90 17.43 -14.17
N GLU A 508 28.40 17.20 -15.39
CA GLU A 508 29.21 16.65 -16.48
C GLU A 508 30.49 17.48 -16.67
N ARG A 509 30.35 18.81 -16.84
CA ARG A 509 31.48 19.72 -17.04
C ARG A 509 32.45 19.69 -15.86
N LEU A 510 31.94 19.76 -14.64
CA LEU A 510 32.76 19.73 -13.42
C LEU A 510 33.65 18.49 -13.33
N PHE A 511 33.10 17.32 -13.66
CA PHE A 511 33.84 16.06 -13.64
C PHE A 511 34.80 15.93 -14.82
N ARG A 512 34.47 16.47 -16.00
CA ARG A 512 35.38 16.47 -17.17
C ARG A 512 36.57 17.41 -17.02
N GLU A 513 36.35 18.67 -16.60
CA GLU A 513 37.40 19.68 -16.46
C GLU A 513 38.49 19.29 -15.45
N ARG A 514 38.13 18.58 -14.38
CA ARG A 514 39.09 18.14 -13.34
C ARG A 514 39.85 16.87 -13.69
N THR A 515 39.50 16.19 -14.79
CA THR A 515 40.22 15.00 -15.27
C THR A 515 41.41 15.37 -16.16
N GLY A 516 41.47 16.62 -16.66
CA GLY A 516 42.46 17.09 -17.63
C GLY A 516 43.26 18.31 -17.20
N THR A 517 44.25 18.15 -16.32
CA THR A 517 45.36 19.11 -16.19
C THR A 517 46.70 18.38 -16.19
N ILE A 518 47.20 18.07 -17.38
CA ILE A 518 48.64 17.86 -17.62
C ILE A 518 49.14 19.15 -18.28
N SER A 519 49.89 19.96 -17.53
CA SER A 519 50.56 21.13 -18.07
C SER A 519 51.66 20.71 -19.04
N MET A 520 51.67 21.28 -20.25
CA MET A 520 52.71 21.13 -21.28
C MET A 520 54.04 21.82 -20.94
N PHE A 521 54.20 22.37 -19.73
CA PHE A 521 55.45 22.90 -19.23
C PHE A 521 55.76 22.28 -17.86
N GLY A 522 56.92 21.61 -17.78
CA GLY A 522 57.40 20.79 -16.66
C GLY A 522 57.72 21.55 -15.37
N HIS A 523 56.75 22.27 -14.83
CA HIS A 523 56.75 22.73 -13.44
C HIS A 523 55.46 22.28 -12.75
N THR A 524 55.59 21.21 -11.97
CA THR A 524 54.55 20.68 -11.08
C THR A 524 54.32 21.64 -9.92
N LEU A 525 53.39 22.58 -10.07
CA LEU A 525 52.66 23.12 -8.92
C LEU A 525 51.55 22.12 -8.58
N SER A 526 51.92 21.04 -7.88
CA SER A 526 50.98 20.09 -7.29
C SER A 526 50.28 20.74 -6.09
N ALA A 527 49.41 21.70 -6.33
CA ALA A 527 48.23 21.81 -5.48
C ALA A 527 47.30 20.69 -5.96
N GLN A 528 47.26 19.57 -5.24
CA GLN A 528 46.26 18.53 -5.46
C GLN A 528 44.89 19.20 -5.36
N GLN A 529 44.29 19.55 -6.51
CA GLN A 529 42.93 20.03 -6.50
C GLN A 529 42.05 18.90 -5.96
N PRO A 530 41.18 19.16 -4.97
CA PRO A 530 40.31 18.12 -4.44
C PRO A 530 39.47 17.53 -5.58
N LYS A 531 39.43 16.19 -5.63
CA LYS A 531 38.63 15.43 -6.60
C LYS A 531 37.20 15.98 -6.62
N ALA A 532 36.57 16.06 -7.79
CA ALA A 532 35.15 16.37 -7.87
C ALA A 532 34.37 15.33 -7.06
N VAL A 533 33.49 15.81 -6.18
CA VAL A 533 32.62 14.97 -5.34
C VAL A 533 31.23 15.58 -5.38
N ILE A 534 30.21 14.74 -5.60
CA ILE A 534 28.81 15.10 -5.38
C ILE A 534 28.50 14.75 -3.92
N PRO A 535 28.02 15.70 -3.10
CA PRO A 535 27.58 15.40 -1.74
C PRO A 535 26.54 14.25 -1.73
N PRO A 536 26.58 13.30 -0.79
CA PRO A 536 25.68 12.14 -0.80
C PRO A 536 24.19 12.50 -0.84
N ARG A 537 23.77 13.52 -0.07
CA ARG A 537 22.38 13.99 -0.05
C ARG A 537 21.95 14.56 -1.41
N GLU A 538 22.84 15.31 -2.05
CA GLU A 538 22.59 15.89 -3.37
C GLU A 538 22.56 14.82 -4.47
N LEU A 539 23.44 13.82 -4.39
CA LEU A 539 23.42 12.67 -5.28
C LEU A 539 22.07 11.92 -5.20
N ILE A 540 21.55 11.71 -3.98
CA ILE A 540 20.21 11.14 -3.79
C ILE A 540 19.16 12.03 -4.46
N GLY A 541 19.20 13.35 -4.25
CA GLY A 541 18.30 14.31 -4.89
C GLY A 541 18.30 14.21 -6.42
N LEU A 542 19.48 14.18 -7.06
CA LEU A 542 19.61 14.02 -8.51
C LEU A 542 19.01 12.70 -8.99
N ILE A 543 19.27 11.60 -8.28
CA ILE A 543 18.72 10.28 -8.62
C ILE A 543 17.19 10.28 -8.49
N THR A 544 16.64 10.90 -7.44
CA THR A 544 15.19 10.97 -7.24
C THR A 544 14.52 11.80 -8.34
N TRP A 545 15.11 12.92 -8.78
CA TRP A 545 14.63 13.67 -9.96
C TRP A 545 14.60 12.82 -11.23
N VAL A 546 15.66 12.04 -11.49
CA VAL A 546 15.74 11.13 -12.64
C VAL A 546 14.69 10.02 -12.54
N ASN A 547 14.46 9.49 -11.34
CA ASN A 547 13.42 8.49 -11.11
C ASN A 547 12.02 9.06 -11.28
N LEU A 548 11.78 10.32 -10.91
CA LEU A 548 10.51 11.00 -11.15
C LEU A 548 10.26 11.17 -12.65
N ALA A 549 11.26 11.66 -13.38
CA ALA A 549 11.22 11.74 -14.84
C ALA A 549 10.87 10.37 -15.46
N ARG A 550 11.56 9.31 -15.05
CA ARG A 550 11.32 7.93 -15.50
C ARG A 550 9.88 7.48 -15.21
N THR A 551 9.40 7.71 -13.99
CA THR A 551 8.08 7.27 -13.54
C THR A 551 6.96 7.90 -14.38
N MET A 552 7.08 9.18 -14.73
CA MET A 552 6.07 9.83 -15.56
C MET A 552 6.11 9.30 -17.00
N VAL A 553 7.30 9.18 -17.61
CA VAL A 553 7.40 8.69 -19.00
C VAL A 553 7.02 7.22 -19.12
N ASP A 554 7.14 6.43 -18.05
CA ASP A 554 6.65 5.06 -18.04
C ASP A 554 5.12 4.98 -18.18
N LEU A 555 4.40 5.99 -17.67
CA LEU A 555 2.93 6.08 -17.65
C LEU A 555 2.33 7.00 -18.72
N ASP A 556 3.09 7.96 -19.25
CA ASP A 556 2.63 8.95 -20.20
C ASP A 556 3.61 9.14 -21.37
N ASP A 557 3.23 8.58 -22.52
CA ASP A 557 4.03 8.64 -23.76
C ASP A 557 4.15 10.06 -24.32
N ASP A 558 3.19 10.96 -24.03
CA ASP A 558 3.24 12.34 -24.50
C ASP A 558 4.32 13.13 -23.76
N ALA A 559 4.42 12.96 -22.43
CA ALA A 559 5.53 13.50 -21.64
C ALA A 559 6.90 12.99 -22.15
N ALA A 560 6.98 11.71 -22.54
CA ALA A 560 8.20 11.14 -23.12
C ALA A 560 8.61 11.82 -24.43
N GLU A 561 7.63 12.14 -25.29
CA GLU A 561 7.85 12.88 -26.54
C GLU A 561 8.34 14.30 -26.26
N VAL A 562 7.70 15.03 -25.34
CA VAL A 562 8.12 16.39 -24.97
C VAL A 562 9.54 16.41 -24.40
N PHE A 563 9.91 15.45 -23.54
CA PHE A 563 11.29 15.32 -23.06
C PHE A 563 12.32 15.16 -24.20
N LEU A 564 11.95 14.49 -25.29
CA LEU A 564 12.85 14.29 -26.44
C LEU A 564 12.87 15.45 -27.43
N GLU A 565 11.81 16.26 -27.46
CA GLU A 565 11.66 17.37 -28.42
C GLU A 565 12.10 18.72 -27.87
N GLU A 566 11.98 18.94 -26.56
CA GLU A 566 12.30 20.22 -25.95
C GLU A 566 13.80 20.52 -26.01
N ARG A 567 14.16 21.49 -26.85
CA ARG A 567 15.56 21.78 -27.20
C ARG A 567 16.33 22.38 -26.05
N GLN A 568 15.67 23.12 -25.15
CA GLN A 568 16.32 23.71 -23.98
C GLN A 568 16.74 22.62 -22.99
N TRP A 569 15.91 21.58 -22.85
CA TRP A 569 16.19 20.47 -21.96
C TRP A 569 17.29 19.58 -22.53
N ALA A 570 17.26 19.30 -23.84
CA ALA A 570 18.24 18.46 -24.53
C ALA A 570 18.57 17.18 -23.74
N VAL A 571 17.52 16.46 -23.35
CA VAL A 571 17.57 15.41 -22.31
C VAL A 571 18.58 14.31 -22.62
N LEU A 572 18.66 13.88 -23.88
CA LEU A 572 19.62 12.85 -24.29
C LEU A 572 21.06 13.32 -24.13
N ASP A 573 21.36 14.57 -24.48
CA ASP A 573 22.71 15.12 -24.32
C ASP A 573 23.06 15.33 -22.85
N ALA A 574 22.14 15.85 -22.04
CA ALA A 574 22.35 16.01 -20.61
C ALA A 574 22.57 14.65 -19.91
N ALA A 575 21.73 13.66 -20.19
CA ALA A 575 21.81 12.35 -19.57
C ALA A 575 23.05 11.57 -20.03
N LEU A 576 23.28 11.44 -21.34
CA LEU A 576 24.39 10.65 -21.87
C LEU A 576 25.74 11.35 -21.68
N GLY A 577 25.76 12.69 -21.65
CA GLY A 577 26.92 13.47 -21.25
C GLY A 577 27.39 13.09 -19.84
N VAL A 578 26.48 13.09 -18.87
CA VAL A 578 26.76 12.66 -17.49
C VAL A 578 27.19 11.18 -17.44
N VAL A 579 26.50 10.28 -18.14
CA VAL A 579 26.85 8.84 -18.19
C VAL A 579 28.26 8.62 -18.75
N SER A 580 28.71 9.45 -19.69
CA SER A 580 30.07 9.37 -20.26
C SER A 580 31.16 9.97 -19.35
N ALA A 581 30.80 10.80 -18.37
CA ALA A 581 31.71 11.45 -17.44
C ALA A 581 32.01 10.55 -16.22
N PRO A 582 33.13 10.76 -15.49
CA PRO A 582 33.50 9.92 -14.33
C PRO A 582 32.70 10.25 -13.05
N VAL A 583 31.36 10.29 -13.17
CA VAL A 583 30.42 10.56 -12.06
C VAL A 583 30.13 9.30 -11.22
N PRO A 584 29.43 9.40 -10.06
CA PRO A 584 29.01 8.24 -9.28
C PRO A 584 28.14 7.26 -10.08
N LEU A 585 28.41 5.96 -9.92
CA LEU A 585 27.74 4.87 -10.65
C LEU A 585 26.21 4.84 -10.47
N PRO A 586 25.65 5.04 -9.25
CA PRO A 586 24.19 5.02 -9.08
C PRO A 586 23.46 6.05 -9.95
N LEU A 587 24.05 7.23 -10.18
CA LEU A 587 23.49 8.25 -11.07
C LEU A 587 23.52 7.80 -12.53
N LYS A 588 24.61 7.16 -12.97
CA LYS A 588 24.70 6.58 -14.32
C LYS A 588 23.61 5.54 -14.54
N GLY A 589 23.44 4.63 -13.58
CA GLY A 589 22.40 3.60 -13.64
C GLY A 589 20.99 4.18 -13.69
N ALA A 590 20.69 5.23 -12.93
CA ALA A 590 19.40 5.91 -12.98
C ALA A 590 19.15 6.57 -14.35
N LEU A 591 20.15 7.30 -14.88
CA LEU A 591 20.04 7.98 -16.18
C LEU A 591 19.88 7.00 -17.34
N LEU A 592 20.61 5.89 -17.34
CA LEU A 592 20.44 4.83 -18.35
C LEU A 592 19.01 4.25 -18.33
N ARG A 593 18.41 4.08 -17.15
CA ARG A 593 17.01 3.63 -17.03
C ARG A 593 16.02 4.69 -17.52
N LEU A 594 16.27 5.98 -17.30
CA LEU A 594 15.47 7.06 -17.88
C LEU A 594 15.55 7.03 -19.42
N VAL A 595 16.75 6.92 -19.98
CA VAL A 595 16.94 6.84 -21.44
C VAL A 595 16.26 5.58 -22.00
N ALA A 596 16.30 4.45 -21.29
CA ALA A 596 15.57 3.25 -21.64
C ALA A 596 14.05 3.47 -21.69
N ALA A 597 13.50 4.20 -20.72
CA ALA A 597 12.07 4.51 -20.64
C ALA A 597 11.61 5.47 -21.75
N LEU A 598 12.48 6.34 -22.25
CA LEU A 598 12.21 7.24 -23.39
C LEU A 598 12.16 6.51 -24.74
N ALA A 599 12.64 5.26 -24.83
CA ALA A 599 12.64 4.46 -26.06
C ALA A 599 11.25 3.85 -26.37
N LYS A 600 10.18 4.65 -26.32
CA LYS A 600 8.78 4.22 -26.52
C LYS A 600 8.43 3.93 -27.97
N ARG A 601 9.02 4.67 -28.92
CA ARG A 601 8.73 4.59 -30.36
C ARG A 601 10.01 4.34 -31.15
N GLU A 602 9.89 3.77 -32.35
CA GLU A 602 11.04 3.45 -33.22
C GLU A 602 11.89 4.69 -33.55
N ALA A 603 11.23 5.82 -33.82
CA ALA A 603 11.92 7.09 -34.08
C ALA A 603 12.75 7.56 -32.87
N SER A 604 12.21 7.43 -31.67
CA SER A 604 12.90 7.75 -30.42
C SER A 604 14.07 6.79 -30.18
N ALA A 605 13.87 5.48 -30.40
CA ALA A 605 14.93 4.48 -30.29
C ALA A 605 16.09 4.76 -31.26
N LEU A 606 15.81 5.14 -32.51
CA LEU A 606 16.86 5.52 -33.47
C LEU A 606 17.60 6.80 -33.04
N ARG A 607 16.89 7.81 -32.53
CA ARG A 607 17.51 9.01 -31.94
C ARG A 607 18.45 8.64 -30.80
N ILE A 608 18.02 7.77 -29.90
CA ILE A 608 18.82 7.29 -28.77
C ILE A 608 20.07 6.56 -29.27
N TRP A 609 19.95 5.65 -30.24
CA TRP A 609 21.12 4.99 -30.85
C TRP A 609 22.15 5.99 -31.37
N ASN A 610 21.71 7.00 -32.10
CA ASN A 610 22.60 8.04 -32.64
C ASN A 610 23.26 8.84 -31.51
N SER A 611 22.52 9.20 -30.46
CA SER A 611 23.06 9.89 -29.28
C SER A 611 24.07 9.03 -28.51
N LEU A 612 23.82 7.72 -28.37
CA LEU A 612 24.78 6.80 -27.74
C LEU A 612 26.13 6.81 -28.46
N ASN A 613 26.10 6.79 -29.79
CA ASN A 613 27.30 6.85 -30.63
C ASN A 613 27.98 8.22 -30.54
N ALA A 614 27.22 9.31 -30.55
CA ALA A 614 27.76 10.67 -30.44
C ALA A 614 28.52 10.91 -29.13
N HIS A 615 28.05 10.31 -28.03
CA HIS A 615 28.73 10.37 -26.72
C HIS A 615 29.80 9.30 -26.52
N GLY A 616 30.01 8.41 -27.50
CA GLY A 616 31.10 7.42 -27.50
C GLY A 616 31.08 6.44 -26.33
N LEU A 617 29.90 6.10 -25.80
CA LEU A 617 29.78 5.30 -24.57
C LEU A 617 30.41 3.92 -24.68
N CYS A 618 30.30 3.26 -25.83
CA CYS A 618 30.96 1.98 -26.11
C CYS A 618 31.63 2.08 -27.47
N THR A 619 32.94 1.92 -27.51
CA THR A 619 33.73 1.99 -28.75
C THR A 619 34.75 0.86 -28.80
N PHE A 620 35.25 0.57 -30.01
CA PHE A 620 36.41 -0.29 -30.18
C PHE A 620 37.68 0.55 -30.27
N ALA A 621 38.69 0.17 -29.51
CA ALA A 621 40.06 0.57 -29.78
C ALA A 621 40.57 -0.04 -31.09
N GLU A 622 41.68 0.48 -31.62
CA GLU A 622 42.33 -0.04 -32.84
C GLU A 622 42.68 -1.54 -32.76
N ASN A 623 42.93 -2.06 -31.56
CA ASN A 623 43.23 -3.47 -31.30
C ASN A 623 41.97 -4.34 -31.07
N GLY A 624 40.77 -3.79 -31.23
CA GLY A 624 39.50 -4.47 -31.02
C GLY A 624 39.05 -4.60 -29.55
N THR A 625 39.78 -4.03 -28.58
CA THR A 625 39.32 -4.00 -27.18
C THR A 625 38.20 -2.98 -27.00
N LEU A 626 37.21 -3.33 -26.17
CA LEU A 626 36.13 -2.41 -25.83
C LEU A 626 36.63 -1.29 -24.91
N GLN A 627 36.21 -0.07 -25.20
CA GLN A 627 36.53 1.15 -24.46
C GLN A 627 35.26 1.91 -24.07
N GLY A 628 35.43 2.91 -23.19
CA GLY A 628 34.35 3.72 -22.66
C GLY A 628 33.76 3.10 -21.40
N LEU A 629 32.42 3.04 -21.35
CA LEU A 629 31.66 2.63 -20.18
C LEU A 629 32.07 1.25 -19.67
N GLN A 630 32.30 0.26 -20.55
CA GLN A 630 32.72 -1.06 -20.12
C GLN A 630 33.95 -1.02 -19.20
N ARG A 631 35.03 -0.36 -19.65
CA ARG A 631 36.30 -0.37 -18.92
C ARG A 631 36.14 0.21 -17.52
N GLU A 632 35.37 1.28 -17.43
CA GLU A 632 35.05 1.91 -16.15
C GLU A 632 34.25 0.96 -15.24
N LEU A 633 33.24 0.25 -15.77
CA LEU A 633 32.41 -0.65 -14.97
C LEU A 633 33.15 -1.92 -14.55
N ASP A 634 34.00 -2.47 -15.42
CA ASP A 634 34.87 -3.62 -15.08
C ASP A 634 35.85 -3.26 -13.93
N GLU A 635 36.29 -2.00 -13.84
CA GLU A 635 37.16 -1.49 -12.76
C GLU A 635 36.38 -1.12 -11.50
N ARG A 636 35.22 -0.45 -11.63
CA ARG A 636 34.48 0.15 -10.51
C ARG A 636 33.36 -0.73 -9.93
N GLU A 637 32.46 -1.27 -10.77
CA GLU A 637 31.34 -2.10 -10.28
C GLU A 637 31.82 -3.43 -9.71
N CYS A 638 32.81 -4.06 -10.34
CA CYS A 638 33.42 -5.29 -9.83
C CYS A 638 34.10 -5.08 -8.46
N ALA A 639 34.63 -3.89 -8.19
CA ALA A 639 35.24 -3.56 -6.91
C ALA A 639 34.20 -3.25 -5.82
N GLU A 640 33.06 -2.65 -6.20
CA GLU A 640 31.97 -2.31 -5.28
C GLU A 640 30.97 -3.46 -5.06
N GLU A 641 31.02 -4.51 -5.89
CA GLU A 641 30.08 -5.65 -5.92
C GLU A 641 28.60 -5.22 -6.10
N MET A 642 28.39 -4.07 -6.75
CA MET A 642 27.10 -3.44 -7.03
C MET A 642 27.03 -3.08 -8.52
N PHE A 643 26.00 -3.56 -9.22
CA PHE A 643 25.93 -3.53 -10.70
C PHE A 643 24.79 -2.67 -11.26
N ASP A 644 24.46 -1.57 -10.58
CA ASP A 644 23.30 -0.72 -10.94
C ASP A 644 23.40 -0.05 -12.31
N THR A 645 24.62 0.21 -12.81
CA THR A 645 24.88 0.78 -14.13
C THR A 645 24.81 -0.30 -15.20
N SER A 646 25.42 -1.46 -14.96
CA SER A 646 25.25 -2.64 -15.82
C SER A 646 23.78 -2.98 -16.02
N LEU A 647 22.99 -3.02 -14.94
CA LEU A 647 21.55 -3.29 -15.01
C LEU A 647 20.79 -2.19 -15.79
N GLY A 648 21.12 -0.91 -15.56
CA GLY A 648 20.56 0.19 -16.34
C GLY A 648 20.87 0.08 -17.84
N PHE A 649 22.09 -0.36 -18.18
CA PHE A 649 22.50 -0.60 -19.56
C PHE A 649 21.74 -1.77 -20.21
N VAL A 650 21.49 -2.86 -19.46
CA VAL A 650 20.65 -3.99 -19.90
C VAL A 650 19.24 -3.51 -20.21
N HIS A 651 18.62 -2.72 -19.32
CA HIS A 651 17.29 -2.14 -19.57
C HIS A 651 17.27 -1.27 -20.84
N LEU A 652 18.30 -0.44 -21.04
CA LEU A 652 18.43 0.38 -22.25
C LEU A 652 18.48 -0.47 -23.52
N LEU A 653 19.37 -1.46 -23.57
CA LEU A 653 19.46 -2.31 -24.75
C LEU A 653 18.20 -3.13 -24.98
N ARG A 654 17.56 -3.63 -23.91
CA ARG A 654 16.26 -4.31 -24.02
C ARG A 654 15.22 -3.41 -24.68
N SER A 655 15.06 -2.17 -24.22
CA SER A 655 14.08 -1.23 -24.79
C SER A 655 14.41 -0.81 -26.23
N LEU A 656 15.69 -0.71 -26.58
CA LEU A 656 16.10 -0.38 -27.96
C LEU A 656 15.89 -1.54 -28.92
N LEU A 657 16.13 -2.78 -28.47
CA LEU A 657 16.03 -3.99 -29.27
C LEU A 657 14.62 -4.58 -29.32
N SER A 658 13.67 -4.10 -28.49
CA SER A 658 12.27 -4.54 -28.54
C SER A 658 11.50 -4.01 -29.76
N HIS A 659 12.07 -3.05 -30.50
CA HIS A 659 11.46 -2.48 -31.71
C HIS A 659 11.71 -3.37 -32.93
N SER A 660 10.67 -4.04 -33.43
CA SER A 660 10.81 -5.08 -34.46
C SER A 660 11.22 -4.56 -35.85
N HIS A 661 10.98 -3.29 -36.18
CA HIS A 661 11.32 -2.73 -37.49
C HIS A 661 12.51 -1.77 -37.47
N ILE A 662 13.19 -1.62 -36.32
CA ILE A 662 14.40 -0.80 -36.27
C ILE A 662 15.55 -1.49 -36.99
N THR A 663 16.17 -0.79 -37.93
CA THR A 663 17.45 -1.24 -38.48
C THR A 663 18.53 -0.96 -37.44
N ILE A 664 19.09 -2.02 -36.85
CA ILE A 664 20.18 -1.89 -35.86
C ILE A 664 21.36 -1.19 -36.55
N PRO A 665 21.84 -0.05 -36.03
CA PRO A 665 22.94 0.67 -36.65
C PRO A 665 24.25 -0.14 -36.65
N GLU A 666 25.08 0.03 -37.67
CA GLU A 666 26.36 -0.71 -37.78
C GLU A 666 27.30 -0.44 -36.58
N PHE A 667 27.24 0.76 -36.01
CA PHE A 667 28.02 1.15 -34.82
C PHE A 667 27.47 0.55 -33.51
N ALA A 668 26.40 -0.25 -33.53
CA ALA A 668 25.85 -0.90 -32.33
C ALA A 668 26.69 -2.10 -31.86
N ALA A 669 27.58 -2.62 -32.70
CA ALA A 669 28.43 -3.78 -32.39
C ALA A 669 29.16 -3.72 -31.03
N PRO A 670 29.84 -2.63 -30.63
CA PRO A 670 30.50 -2.57 -29.32
C PRO A 670 29.52 -2.65 -28.14
N TYR A 671 28.29 -2.13 -28.28
CA TYR A 671 27.25 -2.19 -27.25
C TYR A 671 26.74 -3.62 -27.06
N LEU A 672 26.45 -4.32 -28.16
CA LEU A 672 26.00 -5.71 -28.14
C LEU A 672 27.11 -6.65 -27.61
N GLN A 673 28.36 -6.37 -27.96
CA GLN A 673 29.49 -7.13 -27.45
C GLN A 673 29.69 -6.91 -25.95
N TYR A 674 29.52 -5.68 -25.46
CA TYR A 674 29.58 -5.39 -24.02
C TYR A 674 28.49 -6.16 -23.25
N LEU A 675 27.24 -6.12 -23.72
CA LEU A 675 26.13 -6.88 -23.13
C LEU A 675 26.43 -8.37 -23.05
N THR A 676 26.81 -8.97 -24.18
CA THR A 676 26.98 -10.42 -24.28
C THR A 676 28.24 -10.92 -23.58
N LYS A 677 29.39 -10.27 -23.79
CA LYS A 677 30.68 -10.74 -23.27
C LYS A 677 30.95 -10.28 -21.85
N SER A 678 30.55 -9.07 -21.46
CA SER A 678 30.97 -8.53 -20.17
C SER A 678 29.88 -8.65 -19.12
N ILE A 679 28.61 -8.50 -19.48
CA ILE A 679 27.50 -8.63 -18.52
C ILE A 679 27.02 -10.09 -18.47
N VAL A 680 26.42 -10.58 -19.55
CA VAL A 680 25.74 -11.90 -19.56
C VAL A 680 26.72 -13.05 -19.31
N SER A 681 27.87 -13.08 -20.00
CA SER A 681 28.81 -14.21 -19.85
C SER A 681 29.48 -14.27 -18.48
N GLN A 682 29.62 -13.13 -17.80
CA GLN A 682 30.27 -13.05 -16.49
C GLN A 682 29.29 -13.08 -15.32
N MET A 683 27.98 -13.02 -15.58
CA MET A 683 26.92 -12.97 -14.58
C MET A 683 27.07 -14.06 -13.51
N ALA A 684 27.30 -15.31 -13.92
CA ALA A 684 27.46 -16.43 -12.98
C ALA A 684 28.78 -16.41 -12.19
N SER A 685 29.76 -15.62 -12.62
CA SER A 685 31.11 -15.57 -12.05
C SER A 685 31.39 -14.33 -11.20
N ARG A 686 30.49 -13.35 -11.19
CA ARG A 686 30.61 -12.12 -10.41
C ARG A 686 30.19 -12.32 -8.95
N SER A 687 30.81 -11.58 -8.05
CA SER A 687 30.37 -11.44 -6.65
C SER A 687 29.31 -10.35 -6.55
N TYR A 688 28.18 -10.64 -5.93
CA TYR A 688 27.08 -9.69 -5.74
C TYR A 688 26.87 -9.42 -4.26
N LYS A 689 26.86 -8.13 -3.90
CA LYS A 689 26.49 -7.71 -2.54
C LYS A 689 24.98 -7.83 -2.29
N ASP A 690 24.18 -7.64 -3.33
CA ASP A 690 22.73 -7.87 -3.32
C ASP A 690 22.34 -8.96 -4.33
N ILE A 691 21.83 -10.09 -3.83
CA ILE A 691 21.39 -11.22 -4.68
C ILE A 691 20.16 -10.86 -5.53
N GLY A 692 19.41 -9.81 -5.17
CA GLY A 692 18.31 -9.28 -5.96
C GLY A 692 18.77 -8.74 -7.32
N GLN A 693 19.98 -8.19 -7.41
CA GLN A 693 20.56 -7.75 -8.68
C GLN A 693 20.80 -8.93 -9.62
N PHE A 694 21.33 -10.04 -9.10
CA PHE A 694 21.49 -11.29 -9.85
C PHE A 694 20.15 -11.86 -10.34
N LEU A 695 19.12 -11.87 -9.49
CA LEU A 695 17.79 -12.34 -9.88
C LEU A 695 17.14 -11.43 -10.95
N THR A 696 17.35 -10.13 -10.88
CA THR A 696 16.84 -9.18 -11.88
C THR A 696 17.53 -9.38 -13.23
N GLU A 697 18.86 -9.55 -13.23
CA GLU A 697 19.61 -9.90 -14.45
C GLU A 697 19.11 -11.23 -15.07
N ILE A 698 18.73 -12.21 -14.26
CA ILE A 698 18.15 -13.48 -14.75
C ILE A 698 16.73 -13.30 -15.33
N LEU A 699 15.85 -12.61 -14.61
CA LEU A 699 14.44 -12.44 -15.03
C LEU A 699 14.30 -11.59 -16.29
N LEU A 700 15.26 -10.68 -16.55
CA LEU A 700 15.35 -9.92 -17.79
C LEU A 700 15.80 -10.77 -19.00
N ASN A 701 16.42 -11.94 -18.76
CA ASN A 701 16.90 -12.88 -19.78
C ASN A 701 15.91 -14.00 -20.12
N THR A 702 14.78 -14.08 -19.42
CA THR A 702 13.67 -15.00 -19.75
C THR A 702 12.62 -14.26 -20.59
N PRO A 703 12.17 -14.83 -21.73
CA PRO A 703 11.26 -14.18 -22.68
C PRO A 703 9.88 -13.85 -22.08
#